data_AF-A0A2D6YIG0-F1
#
_entry.id   AF-A0A2D6YIG0-F1
#
_cell.length_a   1.000
_cell.length_b   1.000
_cell.length_c   1.000
_cell.angle_alpha   90.00
_cell.angle_beta   90.00
_cell.angle_gamma   90.00
#
_symmetry.space_group_name_H-M   'P 1'
#
loop_
_entity.id
_entity.type
_entity.pdbx_description
1 polymer ?
#
loop_
_entity_poly.entity_id
_entity_poly.type
_entity_poly.pdbx_seq_one_letter_code
_entity_poly.pdbx_strand_id
1 'polypeptide(L)'
;MAVSGFSEEFFAERFRRPGNLDVLEQQLRDYDLQKMEQTFDKEFVLKNLHFSAKLPEKAVTLLKHLIPSILEFSASLDLRLRDPNHQIRFLPVHEFESESGLQLQGKVPLPASRLDFNEISRVYTITIILPEEIKTSEQIINITRTLFSKLIGEIYLNESVLPLEFYQQGADSEQSSVSAGMLEKLDLLRTQEFSSAGLDQQYQSFAQQGRYSLKKDGEKIRAQLTTHWKQLWEAQALPKQINQVIEQAFEDFLETFRRNPTDVLQKSLLEVKKLDRQIHFLLPHEHRAYSRFERENPAHYLRAASNKLEEIDGLIGFISELAANLEEGQEDWEPEEMLIQLANRMRQLQQERKALVFLLPNQPISLAFQRERQQLPMQLLKQLPRSLPVKDWSAFVKELQGQYENSIYLKLWEALRGLHRWISLNQQHSGKNPLEDGHVQRLRQLLRNFQFRIPSIQQTRSTTGVLINCAEEFLHNDQRQRFPLGEFRKAWSYFISSILITRYYESHTGQQRFNKERYMDSIRHFVERQVYRGINYYHLVLLFLRIYEEREQDKQVVPYLLYMIHYPQASLRFIFYRLLAPIPSGRHYEEDELPRRLKRVEEYTYTLLKVYENRLQAATLEENDGHPFTEALRKSRLGTE
;
A
#
# COMPACT_ATOMS: atom_id res chain seq x y z
N MET A 1 12.46 -15.48 -15.54
CA MET A 1 13.87 -15.04 -15.65
C MET A 1 13.95 -14.09 -16.83
N ALA A 2 14.33 -12.81 -16.62
CA ALA A 2 14.47 -11.85 -17.71
C ALA A 2 15.78 -12.10 -18.46
N VAL A 3 15.70 -12.19 -19.79
CA VAL A 3 16.85 -12.42 -20.67
C VAL A 3 17.62 -11.10 -20.83
N SER A 4 18.76 -10.97 -20.16
CA SER A 4 19.78 -9.96 -20.46
C SER A 4 21.12 -10.65 -20.71
N GLY A 5 21.17 -11.45 -21.77
CA GLY A 5 22.40 -12.11 -22.22
C GLY A 5 23.32 -11.16 -22.97
N PHE A 6 24.54 -10.99 -22.48
CA PHE A 6 25.64 -10.37 -23.21
C PHE A 6 26.39 -11.40 -24.08
N SER A 7 27.03 -10.96 -25.16
CA SER A 7 28.09 -11.72 -25.84
C SER A 7 29.46 -11.35 -25.27
N GLU A 8 30.36 -12.33 -25.14
CA GLU A 8 31.73 -12.17 -24.60
C GLU A 8 32.59 -11.20 -25.41
N GLU A 9 32.30 -11.01 -26.71
CA GLU A 9 33.03 -10.09 -27.59
C GLU A 9 32.93 -8.61 -27.15
N PHE A 10 31.87 -8.20 -26.44
CA PHE A 10 31.69 -6.81 -25.98
C PHE A 10 32.59 -6.44 -24.79
N PHE A 11 33.17 -7.42 -24.09
CA PHE A 11 33.94 -7.20 -22.85
C PHE A 11 35.47 -7.18 -23.06
N ALA A 12 35.96 -7.72 -24.18
CA ALA A 12 37.39 -7.96 -24.42
C ALA A 12 38.29 -6.71 -24.51
N GLU A 13 37.74 -5.49 -24.61
CA GLU A 13 38.52 -4.25 -24.82
C GLU A 13 38.78 -3.40 -23.55
N ARG A 14 38.28 -3.83 -22.38
CA ARG A 14 38.24 -3.02 -21.14
C ARG A 14 39.60 -2.82 -20.43
N PHE A 15 40.66 -3.52 -20.83
CA PHE A 15 41.98 -3.49 -20.16
C PHE A 15 43.14 -3.26 -21.14
N ARG A 16 44.23 -2.61 -20.69
CA ARG A 16 45.44 -2.41 -21.52
C ARG A 16 46.17 -3.73 -21.80
N ARG A 17 46.12 -4.71 -20.87
CA ARG A 17 46.53 -6.12 -21.00
C ARG A 17 45.73 -6.94 -19.97
N PRO A 18 45.01 -8.02 -20.32
CA PRO A 18 44.41 -8.91 -19.33
C PRO A 18 45.54 -9.51 -18.48
N GLY A 19 45.59 -9.14 -17.19
CA GLY A 19 46.62 -9.59 -16.27
C GLY A 19 46.27 -10.95 -15.66
N ASN A 20 47.25 -11.85 -15.55
CA ASN A 20 47.10 -13.09 -14.77
C ASN A 20 46.83 -12.78 -13.29
N LEU A 21 46.12 -13.70 -12.64
CA LEU A 21 45.66 -13.58 -11.24
C LEU A 21 46.79 -13.26 -10.22
N ASP A 22 48.03 -13.73 -10.46
CA ASP A 22 49.18 -13.50 -9.55
C ASP A 22 49.49 -12.03 -9.34
N VAL A 23 49.32 -11.21 -10.39
CA VAL A 23 49.67 -9.80 -10.31
C VAL A 23 48.61 -9.00 -9.56
N LEU A 24 47.33 -9.38 -9.70
CA LEU A 24 46.24 -8.78 -8.92
C LEU A 24 46.42 -9.10 -7.43
N GLU A 25 46.79 -10.35 -7.11
CA GLU A 25 47.06 -10.79 -5.74
C GLU A 25 48.22 -10.00 -5.10
N GLN A 26 49.33 -9.87 -5.82
CA GLN A 26 50.52 -9.18 -5.30
C GLN A 26 50.25 -7.71 -5.01
N GLN A 27 49.51 -7.01 -5.87
CA GLN A 27 49.22 -5.59 -5.69
C GLN A 27 48.26 -5.30 -4.54
N LEU A 28 47.26 -6.16 -4.33
CA LEU A 28 46.37 -6.04 -3.16
C LEU A 28 47.14 -6.25 -1.86
N ARG A 29 48.06 -7.23 -1.84
CA ARG A 29 48.97 -7.44 -0.70
C ARG A 29 49.90 -6.25 -0.48
N ASP A 30 50.47 -5.68 -1.54
CA ASP A 30 51.35 -4.50 -1.46
C ASP A 30 50.59 -3.26 -0.92
N TYR A 31 49.32 -3.11 -1.29
CA TYR A 31 48.44 -2.05 -0.77
C TYR A 31 48.10 -2.26 0.71
N ASP A 32 47.74 -3.49 1.11
CA ASP A 32 47.45 -3.81 2.51
C ASP A 32 48.66 -3.62 3.42
N LEU A 33 49.87 -3.90 2.92
CA LEU A 33 51.13 -3.62 3.62
C LEU A 33 51.37 -2.11 3.81
N GLN A 34 50.84 -1.26 2.92
CA GLN A 34 50.90 0.20 3.05
C GLN A 34 49.81 0.76 3.99
N LYS A 35 48.78 -0.03 4.34
CA LYS A 35 47.57 0.40 5.07
C LYS A 35 47.72 0.38 6.61
N MET A 36 48.93 0.42 7.17
CA MET A 36 49.14 0.40 8.64
C MET A 36 48.66 1.67 9.40
N GLU A 37 48.07 2.68 8.74
CA GLU A 37 47.68 3.94 9.39
C GLU A 37 46.19 4.35 9.27
N GLN A 38 45.31 3.53 8.70
CA GLN A 38 43.86 3.86 8.64
C GLN A 38 43.04 2.91 9.54
N THR A 39 42.67 3.39 10.73
CA THR A 39 41.75 2.71 11.63
C THR A 39 40.32 2.79 11.09
N PHE A 40 39.84 1.71 10.49
CA PHE A 40 38.41 1.51 10.23
C PHE A 40 37.75 0.96 11.52
N ASP A 41 36.63 1.56 11.93
CA ASP A 41 35.86 1.09 13.10
C ASP A 41 35.30 -0.33 12.86
N LYS A 42 35.50 -1.21 13.85
CA LYS A 42 35.08 -2.63 13.98
C LYS A 42 34.52 -3.32 12.71
N GLU A 43 35.31 -4.28 12.19
CA GLU A 43 35.00 -5.14 11.03
C GLU A 43 33.59 -5.74 11.06
N PHE A 44 32.79 -5.43 10.05
CA PHE A 44 31.63 -6.24 9.69
C PHE A 44 32.14 -7.53 9.01
N VAL A 45 32.04 -8.66 9.71
CA VAL A 45 32.48 -9.98 9.19
C VAL A 45 31.25 -10.81 8.82
N LEU A 46 31.16 -11.17 7.54
CA LEU A 46 30.20 -12.16 7.06
C LEU A 46 30.50 -13.53 7.67
N LYS A 47 29.50 -14.16 8.29
CA LYS A 47 29.70 -15.43 9.00
C LYS A 47 29.59 -16.66 8.11
N ASN A 48 28.86 -16.58 7.00
CA ASN A 48 28.43 -17.74 6.22
C ASN A 48 28.88 -17.66 4.76
N LEU A 49 30.19 -17.76 4.52
CA LEU A 49 30.80 -17.75 3.19
C LEU A 49 31.23 -19.17 2.76
N HIS A 50 30.58 -19.71 1.72
CA HIS A 50 30.80 -21.08 1.24
C HIS A 50 31.25 -21.10 -0.22
N PHE A 51 32.30 -21.88 -0.49
CA PHE A 51 32.80 -22.15 -1.83
C PHE A 51 32.71 -23.65 -2.11
N SER A 52 32.21 -24.01 -3.30
CA SER A 52 32.30 -25.39 -3.77
C SER A 52 33.75 -25.85 -3.84
N ALA A 53 33.99 -27.12 -3.46
CA ALA A 53 35.30 -27.76 -3.53
C ALA A 53 35.82 -27.91 -4.98
N LYS A 54 34.95 -27.74 -5.98
CA LYS A 54 35.29 -27.85 -7.40
C LYS A 54 35.77 -26.53 -8.01
N LEU A 55 35.79 -25.44 -7.25
CA LEU A 55 36.26 -24.15 -7.74
C LEU A 55 37.80 -24.08 -7.70
N PRO A 56 38.45 -23.34 -8.63
CA PRO A 56 39.89 -23.16 -8.61
C PRO A 56 40.38 -22.52 -7.30
N GLU A 57 41.30 -23.19 -6.60
CA GLU A 57 41.79 -22.78 -5.27
C GLU A 57 42.29 -21.32 -5.25
N LYS A 58 43.02 -20.92 -6.29
CA LYS A 58 43.52 -19.55 -6.44
C LYS A 58 42.42 -18.50 -6.51
N ALA A 59 41.33 -18.78 -7.24
CA ALA A 59 40.19 -17.89 -7.32
C ALA A 59 39.46 -17.81 -5.97
N VAL A 60 39.34 -18.93 -5.25
CA VAL A 60 38.75 -18.98 -3.91
C VAL A 60 39.56 -18.15 -2.92
N THR A 61 40.89 -18.29 -2.89
CA THR A 61 41.78 -17.52 -2.01
C THR A 61 41.67 -16.03 -2.28
N LEU A 62 41.67 -15.62 -3.56
CA LEU A 62 41.47 -14.23 -3.94
C LEU A 62 40.10 -13.67 -3.52
N LEU A 63 39.02 -14.43 -3.72
CA LEU A 63 37.67 -13.98 -3.34
C LEU A 63 37.50 -13.90 -1.82
N LYS A 64 38.08 -14.83 -1.05
CA LYS A 64 38.09 -14.78 0.42
C LYS A 64 38.76 -13.51 0.95
N HIS A 65 39.75 -12.99 0.23
CA HIS A 65 40.44 -11.76 0.57
C HIS A 65 39.68 -10.51 0.10
N LEU A 66 39.19 -10.51 -1.13
CA LEU A 66 38.49 -9.37 -1.73
C LEU A 66 37.14 -9.06 -1.08
N ILE A 67 36.34 -10.08 -0.71
CA ILE A 67 34.98 -9.87 -0.22
C ILE A 67 34.96 -9.05 1.09
N PRO A 68 35.73 -9.39 2.13
CA PRO A 68 35.82 -8.57 3.34
C PRO A 68 36.36 -7.16 3.06
N SER A 69 37.39 -7.04 2.23
CA SER A 69 38.02 -5.75 1.90
C SER A 69 37.05 -4.79 1.18
N ILE A 70 36.26 -5.29 0.21
CA ILE A 70 35.24 -4.48 -0.47
C ILE A 70 34.08 -4.13 0.47
N LEU A 71 33.72 -5.00 1.43
CA LEU A 71 32.72 -4.68 2.44
C LEU A 71 33.19 -3.57 3.38
N GLU A 72 34.43 -3.64 3.86
CA GLU A 72 35.06 -2.57 4.65
C GLU A 72 35.06 -1.25 3.86
N PHE A 73 35.46 -1.30 2.59
CA PHE A 73 35.40 -0.13 1.72
C PHE A 73 33.98 0.41 1.54
N SER A 74 32.97 -0.46 1.37
CA SER A 74 31.56 -0.03 1.26
C SER A 74 31.06 0.66 2.53
N ALA A 75 31.53 0.24 3.70
CA ALA A 75 31.20 0.86 4.98
C ALA A 75 31.73 2.30 5.11
N SER A 76 32.82 2.63 4.41
CA SER A 76 33.34 4.01 4.31
C SER A 76 32.46 4.94 3.44
N LEU A 77 31.54 4.36 2.66
CA LEU A 77 30.55 5.07 1.85
C LEU A 77 29.15 5.03 2.48
N ASP A 78 29.03 4.71 3.77
CA ASP A 78 27.78 4.51 4.52
C ASP A 78 26.87 3.37 4.01
N LEU A 79 27.46 2.41 3.28
CA LEU A 79 26.78 1.21 2.77
C LEU A 79 27.05 0.02 3.70
N ARG A 80 26.39 -0.01 4.86
CA ARG A 80 26.56 -1.06 5.87
C ARG A 80 25.37 -2.02 5.91
N LEU A 81 25.65 -3.30 5.75
CA LEU A 81 24.69 -4.38 6.02
C LEU A 81 24.35 -4.42 7.51
N ARG A 82 23.10 -4.77 7.83
CA ARG A 82 22.64 -4.89 9.22
C ARG A 82 22.89 -6.29 9.77
N ASP A 83 22.63 -7.33 8.98
CA ASP A 83 22.76 -8.72 9.44
C ASP A 83 23.99 -9.43 8.84
N PRO A 84 24.97 -9.88 9.67
CA PRO A 84 26.15 -10.61 9.22
C PRO A 84 25.90 -12.08 8.88
N ASN A 85 24.71 -12.62 9.15
CA ASN A 85 24.39 -14.05 9.00
C ASN A 85 23.90 -14.43 7.60
N HIS A 86 23.84 -13.50 6.65
CA HIS A 86 23.50 -13.83 5.26
C HIS A 86 24.43 -14.92 4.71
N GLN A 87 23.83 -15.90 4.03
CA GLN A 87 24.56 -17.02 3.46
C GLN A 87 25.00 -16.67 2.05
N ILE A 88 26.27 -16.88 1.73
CA ILE A 88 26.83 -16.66 0.40
C ILE A 88 27.44 -17.97 -0.07
N ARG A 89 26.99 -18.44 -1.23
CA ARG A 89 27.42 -19.70 -1.84
C ARG A 89 27.99 -19.42 -3.22
N PHE A 90 29.18 -19.95 -3.50
CA PHE A 90 29.77 -19.95 -4.83
C PHE A 90 29.75 -21.36 -5.40
N LEU A 91 29.01 -21.56 -6.48
CA LEU A 91 28.81 -22.86 -7.10
C LEU A 91 29.18 -22.82 -8.59
N PRO A 92 29.81 -23.87 -9.14
CA PRO A 92 29.88 -24.05 -10.59
C PRO A 92 28.49 -24.39 -11.14
N VAL A 93 28.28 -24.18 -12.44
CA VAL A 93 26.99 -24.41 -13.12
C VAL A 93 26.42 -25.80 -12.83
N HIS A 94 27.21 -26.85 -13.04
CA HIS A 94 26.73 -28.24 -12.90
C HIS A 94 26.27 -28.57 -11.47
N GLU A 95 26.90 -27.98 -10.46
CA GLU A 95 26.56 -28.20 -9.05
C GLU A 95 25.27 -27.45 -8.70
N PHE A 96 25.15 -26.20 -9.14
CA PHE A 96 23.91 -25.43 -9.01
C PHE A 96 22.71 -26.14 -9.65
N GLU A 97 22.85 -26.63 -10.88
CA GLU A 97 21.76 -27.33 -11.59
C GLU A 97 21.39 -28.63 -10.89
N SER A 98 22.37 -29.36 -10.36
CA SER A 98 22.14 -30.59 -9.60
C SER A 98 21.45 -30.36 -8.25
N GLU A 99 21.81 -29.31 -7.52
CA GLU A 99 21.23 -28.99 -6.22
C GLU A 99 19.84 -28.35 -6.32
N SER A 100 19.64 -27.49 -7.32
CA SER A 100 18.40 -26.71 -7.45
C SER A 100 17.31 -27.42 -8.26
N GLY A 101 17.67 -28.44 -9.04
CA GLY A 101 16.76 -29.10 -9.98
C GLY A 101 16.35 -28.21 -11.16
N LEU A 102 16.99 -27.06 -11.34
CA LEU A 102 16.72 -26.08 -12.38
C LEU A 102 17.87 -26.05 -13.38
N GLN A 103 17.59 -26.26 -14.66
CA GLN A 103 18.56 -26.01 -15.73
C GLN A 103 18.61 -24.52 -16.08
N LEU A 104 19.80 -23.98 -16.27
CA LEU A 104 19.97 -22.61 -16.77
C LEU A 104 19.46 -22.56 -18.23
N GLN A 105 18.37 -21.79 -18.44
CA GLN A 105 17.75 -21.69 -19.76
C GLN A 105 18.52 -20.73 -20.69
N GLY A 106 19.00 -21.24 -21.83
CA GLY A 106 19.66 -20.44 -22.88
C GLY A 106 21.11 -20.03 -22.57
N LYS A 107 21.67 -19.08 -23.33
CA LYS A 107 23.02 -18.51 -23.09
C LYS A 107 22.97 -17.48 -21.95
N VAL A 108 22.85 -17.93 -20.71
CA VAL A 108 22.95 -17.05 -19.53
C VAL A 108 24.42 -16.60 -19.37
N PRO A 109 24.70 -15.30 -19.29
CA PRO A 109 26.07 -14.81 -19.11
C PRO A 109 26.52 -15.11 -17.68
N LEU A 110 27.75 -15.62 -17.55
CA LEU A 110 28.37 -15.92 -16.25
C LEU A 110 29.39 -14.83 -15.88
N PRO A 111 29.52 -14.48 -14.59
CA PRO A 111 28.85 -15.06 -13.43
C PRO A 111 27.38 -14.62 -13.33
N ALA A 112 26.51 -15.56 -12.94
CA ALA A 112 25.10 -15.30 -12.65
C ALA A 112 24.83 -15.30 -11.15
N SER A 113 23.66 -14.82 -10.73
CA SER A 113 23.29 -14.82 -9.30
C SER A 113 21.82 -15.13 -9.08
N ARG A 114 21.55 -15.77 -7.94
CA ARG A 114 20.23 -16.00 -7.37
C ARG A 114 20.21 -15.46 -5.94
N LEU A 115 19.10 -14.82 -5.57
CA LEU A 115 18.85 -14.32 -4.23
C LEU A 115 17.55 -14.96 -3.73
N ASP A 116 17.63 -15.66 -2.61
CA ASP A 116 16.47 -16.23 -1.92
C ASP A 116 16.39 -15.61 -0.51
N PHE A 117 15.17 -15.35 -0.02
CA PHE A 117 14.93 -14.83 1.32
C PHE A 117 14.29 -15.90 2.19
N ASN A 118 14.84 -16.15 3.37
CA ASN A 118 14.23 -17.04 4.35
C ASN A 118 13.38 -16.22 5.33
N GLU A 119 12.07 -16.39 5.27
CA GLU A 119 11.12 -15.62 6.09
C GLU A 119 11.26 -15.88 7.59
N ILE A 120 11.66 -17.10 7.98
CA ILE A 120 11.75 -17.53 9.39
C ILE A 120 12.97 -16.92 10.05
N SER A 121 14.14 -17.05 9.42
CA SER A 121 15.40 -16.52 9.95
C SER A 121 15.68 -15.07 9.54
N ARG A 122 14.87 -14.51 8.65
CA ARG A 122 15.00 -13.15 8.08
C ARG A 122 16.37 -12.87 7.46
N VAL A 123 17.04 -13.91 6.97
CA VAL A 123 18.33 -13.79 6.28
C VAL A 123 18.20 -14.16 4.81
N TYR A 124 19.07 -13.57 3.99
CA TYR A 124 19.18 -13.89 2.57
C TYR A 124 20.21 -14.99 2.32
N THR A 125 19.93 -15.80 1.31
CA THR A 125 20.89 -16.72 0.69
C THR A 125 21.20 -16.21 -0.71
N ILE A 126 22.47 -15.85 -0.93
CA ILE A 126 23.02 -15.46 -2.22
C ILE A 126 23.75 -16.65 -2.81
N THR A 127 23.35 -17.06 -4.01
CA THR A 127 24.07 -18.08 -4.78
C THR A 127 24.69 -17.41 -6.00
N ILE A 128 26.02 -17.39 -6.07
CA ILE A 128 26.79 -16.93 -7.22
C ILE A 128 27.19 -18.14 -8.06
N ILE A 129 26.75 -18.14 -9.31
CA ILE A 129 26.97 -19.23 -10.27
C ILE A 129 28.14 -18.83 -11.16
N LEU A 130 29.19 -19.64 -11.12
CA LEU A 130 30.48 -19.35 -11.73
C LEU A 130 30.74 -20.21 -12.98
N PRO A 131 31.53 -19.70 -13.96
CA PRO A 131 32.06 -20.55 -15.03
C PRO A 131 33.04 -21.59 -14.46
N GLU A 132 33.24 -22.70 -15.18
CA GLU A 132 34.15 -23.78 -14.73
C GLU A 132 35.61 -23.33 -14.66
N GLU A 133 36.00 -22.33 -15.45
CA GLU A 133 37.35 -21.77 -15.45
C GLU A 133 37.35 -20.26 -15.15
N ILE A 134 38.17 -19.86 -14.16
CA ILE A 134 38.42 -18.47 -13.79
C ILE A 134 39.91 -18.21 -13.96
N LYS A 135 40.28 -17.56 -15.08
CA LYS A 135 41.66 -17.36 -15.52
C LYS A 135 42.11 -15.91 -15.48
N THR A 136 41.16 -14.96 -15.53
CA THR A 136 41.47 -13.53 -15.68
C THR A 136 41.01 -12.70 -14.49
N SER A 137 41.71 -11.59 -14.28
CA SER A 137 41.33 -10.56 -13.31
C SER A 137 39.96 -9.94 -13.63
N GLU A 138 39.56 -9.89 -14.90
CA GLU A 138 38.23 -9.42 -15.32
C GLU A 138 37.10 -10.33 -14.82
N GLN A 139 37.27 -11.64 -14.89
CA GLN A 139 36.30 -12.59 -14.35
C GLN A 139 36.13 -12.36 -12.84
N ILE A 140 37.21 -12.14 -12.09
CA ILE A 140 37.15 -11.82 -10.66
C ILE A 140 36.39 -10.51 -10.40
N ILE A 141 36.65 -9.44 -11.16
CA ILE A 141 35.94 -8.16 -11.04
C ILE A 141 34.44 -8.31 -11.34
N ASN A 142 34.07 -9.12 -12.35
CA ASN A 142 32.67 -9.38 -12.66
C ASN A 142 31.98 -10.22 -11.58
N ILE A 143 32.71 -11.17 -10.95
CA ILE A 143 32.21 -11.96 -9.82
C ILE A 143 31.94 -11.05 -8.61
N THR A 144 32.90 -10.20 -8.24
CA THR A 144 32.73 -9.26 -7.12
C THR A 144 31.60 -8.28 -7.42
N ARG A 145 31.53 -7.66 -8.61
CA ARG A 145 30.40 -6.80 -9.00
C ARG A 145 29.05 -7.51 -8.86
N THR A 146 28.95 -8.75 -9.33
CA THR A 146 27.71 -9.53 -9.27
C THR A 146 27.30 -9.78 -7.83
N LEU A 147 28.24 -10.17 -6.95
CA LEU A 147 27.99 -10.33 -5.53
C LEU A 147 27.52 -9.02 -4.88
N PHE A 148 28.23 -7.91 -5.12
CA PHE A 148 27.93 -6.62 -4.49
C PHE A 148 26.66 -5.96 -5.04
N SER A 149 26.20 -6.35 -6.24
CA SER A 149 24.85 -6.02 -6.72
C SER A 149 23.75 -6.65 -5.86
N LYS A 150 24.05 -7.78 -5.18
CA LYS A 150 23.12 -8.44 -4.25
C LYS A 150 23.30 -7.93 -2.82
N LEU A 151 24.53 -7.90 -2.30
CA LEU A 151 24.79 -7.42 -0.94
C LEU A 151 24.40 -5.94 -0.78
N ILE A 152 25.00 -5.05 -1.56
CA ILE A 152 24.83 -3.60 -1.38
C ILE A 152 23.73 -3.03 -2.28
N GLY A 153 23.46 -3.68 -3.41
CA GLY A 153 22.34 -3.32 -4.28
C GLY A 153 20.98 -3.74 -3.70
N GLU A 154 20.78 -5.03 -3.44
CA GLU A 154 19.46 -5.54 -3.05
C GLU A 154 19.27 -5.63 -1.53
N ILE A 155 20.16 -6.32 -0.83
CA ILE A 155 20.01 -6.60 0.60
C ILE A 155 20.09 -5.32 1.43
N TYR A 156 21.14 -4.51 1.27
CA TYR A 156 21.25 -3.23 1.97
C TYR A 156 20.01 -2.35 1.77
N LEU A 157 19.49 -2.29 0.54
CA LEU A 157 18.30 -1.50 0.22
C LEU A 157 17.07 -2.06 0.97
N ASN A 158 16.94 -3.38 1.08
CA ASN A 158 15.85 -4.03 1.81
C ASN A 158 15.97 -3.85 3.33
N GLU A 159 17.18 -3.84 3.86
CA GLU A 159 17.43 -3.70 5.28
C GLU A 159 17.33 -2.24 5.75
N SER A 160 17.83 -1.29 4.95
CA SER A 160 18.09 0.08 5.40
C SER A 160 17.23 1.14 4.74
N VAL A 161 16.69 0.89 3.54
CA VAL A 161 15.96 1.90 2.76
C VAL A 161 14.47 1.56 2.61
N LEU A 162 14.12 0.36 2.14
CA LEU A 162 12.73 -0.04 1.90
C LEU A 162 11.83 -0.05 3.15
N PRO A 163 12.32 -0.28 4.37
CA PRO A 163 11.50 -0.17 5.57
C PRO A 163 11.05 1.27 5.89
N LEU A 164 11.53 2.28 5.16
CA LEU A 164 11.09 3.67 5.34
C LEU A 164 9.68 3.86 4.77
N GLU A 165 8.85 4.65 5.46
CA GLU A 165 7.41 4.86 5.18
C GLU A 165 7.10 5.13 3.70
N PHE A 166 7.93 5.95 3.02
CA PHE A 166 7.77 6.26 1.61
C PHE A 166 7.78 5.03 0.70
N TYR A 167 8.66 4.06 0.97
CA TYR A 167 8.82 2.87 0.14
C TYR A 167 7.84 1.76 0.53
N GLN A 168 7.37 1.71 1.79
CA GLN A 168 6.33 0.78 2.23
C GLN A 168 5.00 1.03 1.51
N GLN A 169 4.66 2.29 1.23
CA GLN A 169 3.47 2.66 0.45
C GLN A 169 3.46 2.12 -1.00
N GLY A 170 4.58 1.58 -1.50
CA GLY A 170 4.68 0.91 -2.80
C GLY A 170 4.95 -0.59 -2.75
N ALA A 171 5.24 -1.17 -1.57
CA ALA A 171 5.76 -2.54 -1.43
C ALA A 171 4.68 -3.62 -1.34
N ASP A 172 3.51 -3.30 -0.77
CA ASP A 172 2.53 -4.31 -0.35
C ASP A 172 1.48 -4.67 -1.40
N SER A 173 1.83 -4.84 -2.69
CA SER A 173 0.77 -5.09 -3.70
C SER A 173 1.11 -5.93 -4.93
N GLU A 174 2.15 -6.76 -4.89
CA GLU A 174 2.14 -7.93 -5.80
C GLU A 174 1.18 -9.03 -5.29
N GLN A 175 0.66 -8.90 -4.06
CA GLN A 175 -0.32 -9.80 -3.44
C GLN A 175 -1.35 -9.08 -2.54
N SER A 176 -1.74 -7.84 -2.84
CA SER A 176 -2.91 -7.24 -2.18
C SER A 176 -4.18 -7.89 -2.72
N SER A 177 -4.53 -9.06 -2.16
CA SER A 177 -5.86 -9.62 -2.29
C SER A 177 -6.79 -8.87 -1.34
N VAL A 178 -7.94 -8.44 -1.86
CA VAL A 178 -9.03 -7.98 -0.99
C VAL A 178 -9.40 -9.15 -0.10
N SER A 179 -9.10 -9.05 1.19
CA SER A 179 -9.51 -10.06 2.16
C SER A 179 -10.83 -9.65 2.80
N ALA A 180 -11.64 -10.65 3.11
CA ALA A 180 -12.92 -10.49 3.78
C ALA A 180 -13.11 -11.63 4.79
N GLY A 181 -13.78 -11.35 5.91
CA GLY A 181 -14.18 -12.36 6.87
C GLY A 181 -15.31 -13.25 6.33
N MET A 182 -15.55 -14.41 6.96
CA MET A 182 -16.59 -15.35 6.54
C MET A 182 -17.99 -14.70 6.47
N LEU A 183 -18.34 -13.87 7.47
CA LEU A 183 -19.63 -13.19 7.51
C LEU A 183 -19.79 -12.18 6.37
N GLU A 184 -18.72 -11.46 6.03
CA GLU A 184 -18.70 -10.51 4.91
C GLU A 184 -18.86 -11.23 3.57
N LYS A 185 -18.18 -12.37 3.39
CA LYS A 185 -18.36 -13.24 2.21
C LYS A 185 -19.82 -13.69 2.09
N LEU A 186 -20.43 -14.19 3.15
CA LEU A 186 -21.83 -14.63 3.13
C LEU A 186 -22.82 -13.49 2.84
N ASP A 187 -22.60 -12.30 3.39
CA ASP A 187 -23.42 -11.12 3.08
C ASP A 187 -23.26 -10.67 1.62
N LEU A 188 -22.04 -10.78 1.07
CA LEU A 188 -21.76 -10.53 -0.32
C LEU A 188 -22.48 -11.54 -1.23
N LEU A 189 -22.39 -12.84 -0.95
CA LEU A 189 -23.12 -13.88 -1.69
C LEU A 189 -24.64 -13.71 -1.63
N ARG A 190 -25.15 -13.12 -0.55
CA ARG A 190 -26.58 -12.85 -0.39
C ARG A 190 -27.06 -11.71 -1.27
N THR A 191 -26.24 -10.66 -1.45
CA THR A 191 -26.62 -9.40 -2.10
C THR A 191 -26.19 -9.30 -3.55
N GLN A 192 -25.02 -9.85 -3.89
CA GLN A 192 -24.43 -9.72 -5.21
C GLN A 192 -24.79 -10.92 -6.08
N GLU A 193 -25.10 -10.64 -7.34
CA GLU A 193 -25.36 -11.66 -8.35
C GLU A 193 -24.19 -11.73 -9.33
N PHE A 194 -23.52 -12.88 -9.33
CA PHE A 194 -22.40 -13.22 -10.19
C PHE A 194 -22.38 -14.74 -10.41
N SER A 195 -21.66 -15.21 -11.42
CA SER A 195 -21.58 -16.64 -11.72
C SER A 195 -20.39 -17.28 -11.00
N SER A 196 -20.63 -18.42 -10.36
CA SER A 196 -19.60 -19.25 -9.75
C SER A 196 -20.07 -20.70 -9.80
N ALA A 197 -19.29 -21.58 -10.43
CA ALA A 197 -19.73 -22.94 -10.74
C ALA A 197 -20.12 -23.75 -9.50
N GLY A 198 -19.34 -23.66 -8.42
CA GLY A 198 -19.62 -24.35 -7.16
C GLY A 198 -20.85 -23.78 -6.45
N LEU A 199 -21.00 -22.46 -6.45
CA LEU A 199 -22.14 -21.79 -5.84
C LEU A 199 -23.44 -22.05 -6.60
N ASP A 200 -23.39 -22.02 -7.93
CA ASP A 200 -24.52 -22.28 -8.82
C ASP A 200 -25.06 -23.72 -8.62
N GLN A 201 -24.18 -24.70 -8.40
CA GLN A 201 -24.58 -26.06 -8.04
C GLN A 201 -25.29 -26.14 -6.68
N GLN A 202 -24.84 -25.37 -5.68
CA GLN A 202 -25.51 -25.29 -4.37
C GLN A 202 -26.90 -24.65 -4.49
N TYR A 203 -27.03 -23.56 -5.27
CA TYR A 203 -28.33 -22.95 -5.55
C TYR A 203 -29.27 -23.90 -6.28
N GLN A 204 -28.78 -24.64 -7.28
CA GLN A 204 -29.58 -25.65 -7.98
C GLN A 204 -30.06 -26.77 -7.07
N SER A 205 -29.16 -27.31 -6.24
CA SER A 205 -29.48 -28.37 -5.29
C SER A 205 -30.53 -27.92 -4.27
N PHE A 206 -30.36 -26.72 -3.71
CA PHE A 206 -31.32 -26.13 -2.78
C PHE A 206 -32.68 -25.86 -3.45
N ALA A 207 -32.68 -25.36 -4.69
CA ALA A 207 -33.90 -25.11 -5.44
C ALA A 207 -34.69 -26.40 -5.73
N GLN A 208 -34.00 -27.49 -6.08
CA GLN A 208 -34.63 -28.80 -6.31
C GLN A 208 -35.25 -29.35 -5.02
N GLN A 209 -34.53 -29.28 -3.90
CA GLN A 209 -35.04 -29.74 -2.60
C GLN A 209 -36.24 -28.92 -2.12
N GLY A 210 -36.21 -27.60 -2.30
CA GLY A 210 -37.27 -26.68 -1.89
C GLY A 210 -38.41 -26.49 -2.90
N ARG A 211 -38.35 -27.12 -4.08
CA ARG A 211 -39.26 -26.92 -5.22
C ARG A 211 -39.38 -25.45 -5.66
N TYR A 212 -38.27 -24.72 -5.64
CA TYR A 212 -38.19 -23.34 -6.09
C TYR A 212 -37.81 -23.23 -7.58
N SER A 213 -38.19 -22.13 -8.23
CA SER A 213 -37.72 -21.80 -9.57
C SER A 213 -36.52 -20.87 -9.49
N LEU A 214 -35.32 -21.31 -9.87
CA LEU A 214 -34.11 -20.47 -9.86
C LEU A 214 -34.31 -19.10 -10.53
N LYS A 215 -35.03 -19.06 -11.66
CA LYS A 215 -35.26 -17.84 -12.43
C LYS A 215 -36.19 -16.84 -11.72
N LYS A 216 -37.13 -17.32 -10.90
CA LYS A 216 -38.12 -16.46 -10.22
C LYS A 216 -37.77 -16.22 -8.75
N ASP A 217 -37.18 -17.20 -8.08
CA ASP A 217 -36.94 -17.24 -6.64
C ASP A 217 -35.47 -17.04 -6.28
N GLY A 218 -34.62 -16.59 -7.22
CA GLY A 218 -33.16 -16.47 -7.04
C GLY A 218 -32.75 -15.70 -5.78
N GLU A 219 -33.31 -14.51 -5.56
CA GLU A 219 -33.04 -13.72 -4.33
C GLU A 219 -33.42 -14.46 -3.06
N LYS A 220 -34.57 -15.16 -3.07
CA LYS A 220 -35.07 -15.92 -1.93
C LYS A 220 -34.18 -17.13 -1.64
N ILE A 221 -33.72 -17.84 -2.68
CA ILE A 221 -32.79 -18.96 -2.57
C ILE A 221 -31.47 -18.48 -1.96
N ARG A 222 -30.89 -17.41 -2.50
CA ARG A 222 -29.64 -16.81 -1.97
C ARG A 222 -29.80 -16.48 -0.50
N ALA A 223 -30.84 -15.74 -0.14
CA ALA A 223 -31.09 -15.32 1.24
C ALA A 223 -31.25 -16.49 2.21
N GLN A 224 -32.03 -17.52 1.84
CA GLN A 224 -32.24 -18.69 2.71
C GLN A 224 -30.97 -19.52 2.87
N LEU A 225 -30.24 -19.77 1.77
CA LEU A 225 -29.02 -20.59 1.81
C LEU A 225 -27.91 -19.92 2.61
N THR A 226 -27.65 -18.63 2.39
CA THR A 226 -26.62 -17.90 3.14
C THR A 226 -26.99 -17.74 4.61
N THR A 227 -28.29 -17.62 4.94
CA THR A 227 -28.75 -17.59 6.34
C THR A 227 -28.48 -18.93 7.03
N HIS A 228 -28.75 -20.04 6.34
CA HIS A 228 -28.44 -21.37 6.85
C HIS A 228 -26.93 -21.56 7.07
N TRP A 229 -26.10 -21.16 6.12
CA TRP A 229 -24.64 -21.23 6.26
C TRP A 229 -24.11 -20.33 7.37
N LYS A 230 -24.70 -19.14 7.57
CA LYS A 230 -24.36 -18.26 8.70
C LYS A 230 -24.63 -18.94 10.04
N GLN A 231 -25.79 -19.58 10.20
CA GLN A 231 -26.13 -20.33 11.42
C GLN A 231 -25.16 -21.50 11.67
N LEU A 232 -24.81 -22.24 10.62
CA LEU A 232 -23.81 -23.31 10.72
C LEU A 232 -22.43 -22.78 11.10
N TRP A 233 -22.03 -21.62 10.56
CA TRP A 233 -20.76 -20.98 10.91
C TRP A 233 -20.72 -20.50 12.37
N GLU A 234 -21.78 -19.83 12.84
CA GLU A 234 -21.91 -19.38 14.24
C GLU A 234 -21.90 -20.55 15.22
N ALA A 235 -22.50 -21.69 14.83
CA ALA A 235 -22.47 -22.93 15.59
C ALA A 235 -21.18 -23.76 15.41
N GLN A 236 -20.18 -23.25 14.69
CA GLN A 236 -18.93 -23.95 14.35
C GLN A 236 -19.11 -25.31 13.66
N ALA A 237 -20.24 -25.48 12.97
CA ALA A 237 -20.67 -26.72 12.32
C ALA A 237 -20.63 -26.64 10.78
N LEU A 238 -20.02 -25.61 10.20
CA LEU A 238 -19.96 -25.42 8.74
C LEU A 238 -19.07 -26.50 8.08
N PRO A 239 -19.60 -27.33 7.16
CA PRO A 239 -18.80 -28.36 6.50
C PRO A 239 -17.63 -27.77 5.69
N LYS A 240 -16.46 -28.42 5.72
CA LYS A 240 -15.26 -27.98 4.98
C LYS A 240 -15.50 -27.78 3.48
N GLN A 241 -16.33 -28.63 2.88
CA GLN A 241 -16.70 -28.54 1.47
C GLN A 241 -17.46 -27.25 1.16
N ILE A 242 -18.40 -26.85 2.03
CA ILE A 242 -19.15 -25.60 1.89
C ILE A 242 -18.24 -24.39 2.10
N ASN A 243 -17.31 -24.47 3.06
CA ASN A 243 -16.30 -23.42 3.24
C ASN A 243 -15.49 -23.20 1.95
N GLN A 244 -14.99 -24.27 1.33
CA GLN A 244 -14.26 -24.18 0.05
C GLN A 244 -15.12 -23.57 -1.08
N VAL A 245 -16.42 -23.88 -1.13
CA VAL A 245 -17.34 -23.27 -2.10
C VAL A 245 -17.48 -21.76 -1.86
N ILE A 246 -17.57 -21.31 -0.60
CA ILE A 246 -17.66 -19.89 -0.26
C ILE A 246 -16.37 -19.15 -0.63
N GLU A 247 -15.21 -19.73 -0.31
CA GLU A 247 -13.91 -19.17 -0.68
C GLU A 247 -13.75 -19.04 -2.19
N GLN A 248 -14.08 -20.09 -2.95
CA GLN A 248 -14.01 -20.05 -4.42
C GLN A 248 -14.99 -19.02 -5.00
N ALA A 249 -16.22 -18.94 -4.47
CA ALA A 249 -17.19 -17.95 -4.92
C ALA A 249 -16.72 -16.53 -4.64
N PHE A 250 -16.01 -16.29 -3.55
CA PHE A 250 -15.43 -14.98 -3.27
C PHE A 250 -14.35 -14.60 -4.29
N GLU A 251 -13.46 -15.52 -4.66
CA GLU A 251 -12.48 -15.30 -5.73
C GLU A 251 -13.14 -15.04 -7.09
N ASP A 252 -14.19 -15.81 -7.43
CA ASP A 252 -14.96 -15.61 -8.66
C ASP A 252 -15.65 -14.23 -8.68
N PHE A 253 -16.10 -13.75 -7.52
CA PHE A 253 -16.61 -12.39 -7.37
C PHE A 253 -15.53 -11.34 -7.60
N LEU A 254 -14.33 -11.50 -7.02
CA LEU A 254 -13.22 -10.55 -7.22
C LEU A 254 -12.86 -10.46 -8.71
N GLU A 255 -12.81 -11.58 -9.42
CA GLU A 255 -12.63 -11.63 -10.88
C GLU A 255 -13.76 -10.89 -11.63
N THR A 256 -15.00 -11.09 -11.20
CA THR A 256 -16.17 -10.39 -11.78
C THR A 256 -16.05 -8.88 -11.58
N PHE A 257 -15.68 -8.42 -10.39
CA PHE A 257 -15.46 -7.01 -10.08
C PHE A 257 -14.33 -6.42 -10.92
N ARG A 258 -13.19 -7.12 -11.07
CA ARG A 258 -12.06 -6.68 -11.92
C ARG A 258 -12.48 -6.45 -13.37
N ARG A 259 -13.32 -7.33 -13.92
CA ARG A 259 -13.77 -7.23 -15.32
C ARG A 259 -14.76 -6.11 -15.55
N ASN A 260 -15.65 -5.85 -14.59
CA ASN A 260 -16.71 -4.85 -14.76
C ASN A 260 -17.06 -4.14 -13.44
N PRO A 261 -16.16 -3.26 -12.95
CA PRO A 261 -16.33 -2.64 -11.64
C PRO A 261 -17.49 -1.63 -11.62
N THR A 262 -17.72 -0.93 -12.73
CA THR A 262 -18.80 0.08 -12.82
C THR A 262 -20.17 -0.56 -12.65
N ASP A 263 -20.46 -1.67 -13.31
CA ASP A 263 -21.78 -2.32 -13.21
C ASP A 263 -22.02 -2.89 -11.81
N VAL A 264 -20.99 -3.49 -11.18
CA VAL A 264 -21.10 -4.01 -9.82
C VAL A 264 -21.36 -2.89 -8.82
N LEU A 265 -20.62 -1.77 -8.93
CA LEU A 265 -20.84 -0.61 -8.07
C LEU A 265 -22.24 0.00 -8.28
N GLN A 266 -22.70 0.14 -9.52
CA GLN A 266 -24.04 0.68 -9.82
C GLN A 266 -25.16 -0.20 -9.25
N LYS A 267 -25.04 -1.54 -9.33
CA LYS A 267 -25.98 -2.46 -8.67
C LYS A 267 -25.98 -2.27 -7.15
N SER A 268 -24.81 -2.13 -6.54
CA SER A 268 -24.71 -1.88 -5.10
C SER A 268 -25.35 -0.54 -4.68
N LEU A 269 -25.22 0.51 -5.49
CA LEU A 269 -25.89 1.79 -5.24
C LEU A 269 -27.42 1.63 -5.16
N LEU A 270 -28.01 0.76 -5.97
CA LEU A 270 -29.45 0.49 -5.93
C LEU A 270 -29.88 -0.15 -4.60
N GLU A 271 -29.09 -1.07 -4.06
CA GLU A 271 -29.36 -1.68 -2.76
C GLU A 271 -29.24 -0.67 -1.62
N VAL A 272 -28.22 0.19 -1.64
CA VAL A 272 -28.08 1.29 -0.67
C VAL A 272 -29.28 2.24 -0.73
N LYS A 273 -29.75 2.58 -1.94
CA LYS A 273 -30.95 3.41 -2.13
C LYS A 273 -32.23 2.72 -1.68
N LYS A 274 -32.32 1.39 -1.82
CA LYS A 274 -33.46 0.60 -1.33
C LYS A 274 -33.53 0.63 0.19
N LEU A 275 -32.39 0.55 0.87
CA LEU A 275 -32.31 0.76 2.32
C LEU A 275 -32.69 2.21 2.69
N ASP A 276 -32.17 3.20 1.97
CA ASP A 276 -32.48 4.61 2.21
C ASP A 276 -33.99 4.91 2.10
N ARG A 277 -34.70 4.31 1.15
CA ARG A 277 -36.16 4.44 1.04
C ARG A 277 -36.91 3.90 2.28
N GLN A 278 -36.31 3.00 3.05
CA GLN A 278 -36.94 2.41 4.24
C GLN A 278 -36.66 3.19 5.52
N ILE A 279 -35.46 3.78 5.64
CA ILE A 279 -35.00 4.41 6.89
C ILE A 279 -34.64 5.89 6.75
N HIS A 280 -34.61 6.44 5.52
CA HIS A 280 -34.26 7.81 5.17
C HIS A 280 -32.99 8.29 5.89
N PHE A 281 -31.87 7.65 5.59
CA PHE A 281 -30.56 7.99 6.18
C PHE A 281 -29.76 8.96 5.28
N LEU A 282 -30.16 9.16 4.03
CA LEU A 282 -29.68 10.23 3.17
C LEU A 282 -30.67 11.39 3.24
N LEU A 283 -30.27 12.46 3.92
CA LEU A 283 -31.17 13.56 4.19
C LEU A 283 -31.34 14.46 2.95
N PRO A 284 -32.50 15.13 2.78
CA PRO A 284 -32.78 15.97 1.63
C PRO A 284 -31.71 17.02 1.27
N HIS A 285 -31.02 17.58 2.27
CA HIS A 285 -29.96 18.57 2.01
C HIS A 285 -28.68 17.97 1.42
N GLU A 286 -28.52 16.64 1.48
CA GLU A 286 -27.35 15.89 1.02
C GLU A 286 -27.56 15.30 -0.38
N HIS A 287 -28.81 15.18 -0.84
CA HIS A 287 -29.18 14.52 -2.10
C HIS A 287 -28.40 15.02 -3.31
N ARG A 288 -28.09 16.32 -3.37
CA ARG A 288 -27.28 16.89 -4.47
C ARG A 288 -25.84 16.37 -4.48
N ALA A 289 -25.22 16.25 -3.31
CA ALA A 289 -23.87 15.71 -3.18
C ALA A 289 -23.85 14.22 -3.59
N TYR A 290 -24.81 13.44 -3.10
CA TYR A 290 -24.94 12.03 -3.45
C TYR A 290 -25.27 11.81 -4.94
N SER A 291 -26.11 12.65 -5.54
CA SER A 291 -26.38 12.62 -6.99
C SER A 291 -25.13 12.92 -7.82
N ARG A 292 -24.22 13.73 -7.29
CA ARG A 292 -22.92 14.02 -7.92
C ARG A 292 -21.97 12.83 -7.79
N PHE A 293 -21.85 12.25 -6.60
CA PHE A 293 -21.03 11.06 -6.37
C PHE A 293 -21.49 9.88 -7.22
N GLU A 294 -22.79 9.64 -7.34
CA GLU A 294 -23.33 8.58 -8.20
C GLU A 294 -22.86 8.69 -9.66
N ARG A 295 -22.71 9.91 -10.18
CA ARG A 295 -22.27 10.16 -11.57
C ARG A 295 -20.75 10.18 -11.71
N GLU A 296 -20.04 10.78 -10.76
CA GLU A 296 -18.60 11.05 -10.86
C GLU A 296 -17.74 9.95 -10.22
N ASN A 297 -18.17 9.39 -9.09
CA ASN A 297 -17.41 8.38 -8.34
C ASN A 297 -18.34 7.49 -7.46
N PRO A 298 -18.91 6.41 -8.04
CA PRO A 298 -19.77 5.47 -7.32
C PRO A 298 -19.16 4.86 -6.06
N ALA A 299 -17.84 4.60 -6.06
CA ALA A 299 -17.15 4.07 -4.88
C ALA A 299 -17.15 5.08 -3.72
N HIS A 300 -17.00 6.37 -4.02
CA HIS A 300 -17.08 7.42 -3.00
C HIS A 300 -18.50 7.56 -2.43
N TYR A 301 -19.54 7.37 -3.27
CA TYR A 301 -20.92 7.29 -2.78
C TYR A 301 -21.05 6.15 -1.75
N LEU A 302 -20.58 4.94 -2.08
CA LEU A 302 -20.65 3.79 -1.19
C LEU A 302 -19.89 4.03 0.11
N ARG A 303 -18.70 4.65 0.06
CA ARG A 303 -17.93 5.02 1.27
C ARG A 303 -18.69 5.99 2.15
N ALA A 304 -19.22 7.07 1.58
CA ALA A 304 -19.99 8.06 2.34
C ALA A 304 -21.26 7.45 2.98
N ALA A 305 -21.96 6.57 2.24
CA ALA A 305 -23.10 5.85 2.77
C ALA A 305 -22.70 4.84 3.87
N SER A 306 -21.62 4.08 3.69
CA SER A 306 -21.10 3.12 4.66
C SER A 306 -20.78 3.78 6.00
N ASN A 307 -20.09 4.94 5.97
CA ASN A 307 -19.75 5.70 7.19
C ASN A 307 -21.01 6.15 7.95
N LYS A 308 -22.07 6.56 7.23
CA LYS A 308 -23.35 6.91 7.87
C LYS A 308 -24.03 5.70 8.49
N LEU A 309 -24.02 4.55 7.79
CA LEU A 309 -24.60 3.32 8.31
C LEU A 309 -23.83 2.81 9.54
N GLU A 310 -22.51 2.98 9.58
CA GLU A 310 -21.68 2.69 10.75
C GLU A 310 -22.03 3.58 11.95
N GLU A 311 -22.18 4.89 11.73
CA GLU A 311 -22.64 5.81 12.78
C GLU A 311 -24.02 5.39 13.32
N ILE A 312 -24.95 5.05 12.43
CA ILE A 312 -26.30 4.59 12.80
C ILE A 312 -26.25 3.28 13.58
N ASP A 313 -25.50 2.28 13.10
CA ASP A 313 -25.35 0.97 13.76
C ASP A 313 -24.74 1.14 15.15
N GLY A 314 -23.69 1.95 15.29
CA GLY A 314 -23.06 2.27 16.58
C GLY A 314 -23.99 3.01 17.54
N LEU A 315 -24.80 3.96 17.06
CA LEU A 315 -25.80 4.64 17.89
C LEU A 315 -26.91 3.70 18.33
N ILE A 316 -27.41 2.82 17.44
CA ILE A 316 -28.43 1.83 17.80
C ILE A 316 -27.87 0.84 18.84
N GLY A 317 -26.64 0.36 18.66
CA GLY A 317 -25.97 -0.54 19.59
C GLY A 317 -25.87 0.08 20.98
N PHE A 318 -25.32 1.30 21.07
CA PHE A 318 -25.22 2.05 22.32
C PHE A 318 -26.59 2.26 23.01
N ILE A 319 -27.62 2.64 22.25
CA ILE A 319 -28.97 2.86 22.80
C ILE A 319 -29.56 1.54 23.32
N SER A 320 -29.35 0.44 22.59
CA SER A 320 -29.91 -0.87 22.93
C SER A 320 -29.24 -1.47 24.16
N GLU A 321 -27.91 -1.36 24.26
CA GLU A 321 -27.12 -1.80 25.40
C GLU A 321 -27.52 -1.02 26.67
N LEU A 322 -27.55 0.31 26.59
CA LEU A 322 -27.93 1.12 27.75
C LEU A 322 -29.38 0.86 28.20
N ALA A 323 -30.30 0.63 27.26
CA ALA A 323 -31.68 0.28 27.60
C ALA A 323 -31.79 -1.11 28.25
N ALA A 324 -31.00 -2.10 27.80
CA ALA A 324 -30.95 -3.43 28.40
C ALA A 324 -30.40 -3.37 29.83
N ASN A 325 -29.30 -2.63 30.05
CA ASN A 325 -28.71 -2.42 31.37
C ASN A 325 -29.72 -1.78 32.35
N LEU A 326 -30.48 -0.79 31.87
CA LEU A 326 -31.57 -0.16 32.65
C LEU A 326 -32.74 -1.11 32.94
N GLU A 327 -33.07 -2.02 32.02
CA GLU A 327 -34.11 -3.05 32.24
C GLU A 327 -33.64 -4.11 33.26
N GLU A 328 -32.36 -4.47 33.25
CA GLU A 328 -31.75 -5.46 34.15
C GLU A 328 -31.32 -4.90 35.51
N GLY A 329 -31.39 -3.57 35.69
CA GLY A 329 -30.96 -2.89 36.92
C GLY A 329 -29.43 -2.89 37.12
N GLN A 330 -28.67 -3.03 36.03
CA GLN A 330 -27.22 -3.00 36.03
C GLN A 330 -26.74 -1.58 35.70
N GLU A 331 -26.19 -0.87 36.68
CA GLU A 331 -25.67 0.49 36.53
C GLU A 331 -24.15 0.48 36.77
N ASP A 332 -23.37 -0.15 35.88
CA ASP A 332 -21.90 -0.14 35.91
C ASP A 332 -21.29 1.20 35.44
N TRP A 333 -22.10 2.27 35.42
CA TRP A 333 -21.76 3.58 34.85
C TRP A 333 -22.37 4.70 35.69
N GLU A 334 -21.64 5.83 35.78
CA GLU A 334 -22.08 7.01 36.53
C GLU A 334 -23.26 7.71 35.83
N PRO A 335 -24.45 7.81 36.46
CA PRO A 335 -25.64 8.29 35.77
C PRO A 335 -25.57 9.76 35.32
N GLU A 336 -24.90 10.63 36.07
CA GLU A 336 -24.72 12.03 35.69
C GLU A 336 -23.84 12.18 34.42
N GLU A 337 -22.74 11.43 34.35
CA GLU A 337 -21.87 11.41 33.17
C GLU A 337 -22.63 10.88 31.94
N MET A 338 -23.44 9.83 32.13
CA MET A 338 -24.25 9.26 31.06
C MET A 338 -25.29 10.26 30.54
N LEU A 339 -25.95 11.02 31.43
CA LEU A 339 -26.88 12.08 31.02
C LEU A 339 -26.18 13.15 30.18
N ILE A 340 -24.95 13.55 30.54
CA ILE A 340 -24.14 14.49 29.75
C ILE A 340 -23.80 13.91 28.38
N GLN A 341 -23.39 12.64 28.30
CA GLN A 341 -23.09 11.98 27.04
C GLN A 341 -24.31 11.91 26.11
N LEU A 342 -25.48 11.54 26.65
CA LEU A 342 -26.74 11.52 25.91
C LEU A 342 -27.11 12.92 25.39
N ALA A 343 -26.99 13.94 26.24
CA ALA A 343 -27.26 15.33 25.87
C ALA A 343 -26.31 15.82 24.77
N ASN A 344 -25.03 15.45 24.83
CA ASN A 344 -24.04 15.80 23.81
C ASN A 344 -24.35 15.13 22.46
N ARG A 345 -24.68 13.83 22.44
CA ARG A 345 -25.08 13.12 21.20
C ARG A 345 -26.34 13.73 20.59
N MET A 346 -27.35 14.04 21.42
CA MET A 346 -28.56 14.73 20.97
C MET A 346 -28.25 16.10 20.36
N ARG A 347 -27.35 16.87 20.97
CA ARG A 347 -26.93 18.19 20.46
C ARG A 347 -26.16 18.07 19.15
N GLN A 348 -25.29 17.06 19.02
CA GLN A 348 -24.55 16.80 17.78
C GLN A 348 -25.49 16.53 16.60
N LEU A 349 -26.48 15.64 16.78
CA LEU A 349 -27.48 15.34 15.73
C LEU A 349 -28.27 16.60 15.30
N GLN A 350 -28.51 17.55 16.22
CA GLN A 350 -29.17 18.81 15.90
C GLN A 350 -28.23 19.78 15.17
N GLN A 351 -27.00 19.94 15.65
CA GLN A 351 -26.00 20.85 15.06
C GLN A 351 -25.65 20.44 13.63
N GLU A 352 -25.53 19.15 13.37
CA GLU A 352 -25.30 18.58 12.04
C GLU A 352 -26.57 18.56 11.16
N ARG A 353 -27.70 19.09 11.66
CA ARG A 353 -29.02 19.10 11.00
C ARG A 353 -29.51 17.71 10.59
N LYS A 354 -29.07 16.67 11.31
CA LYS A 354 -29.51 15.29 11.12
C LYS A 354 -30.90 15.05 11.73
N ALA A 355 -31.15 15.64 12.90
CA ALA A 355 -32.43 15.57 13.59
C ALA A 355 -33.08 16.96 13.72
N LEU A 356 -34.10 17.22 12.90
CA LEU A 356 -34.92 18.44 12.99
C LEU A 356 -36.02 18.24 14.04
N VAL A 357 -35.67 18.44 15.31
CA VAL A 357 -36.56 18.14 16.45
C VAL A 357 -37.89 18.89 16.45
N PHE A 358 -37.97 20.03 15.76
CA PHE A 358 -39.22 20.78 15.60
C PHE A 358 -40.24 20.08 14.69
N LEU A 359 -39.86 18.98 14.03
CA LEU A 359 -40.74 18.10 13.27
C LEU A 359 -41.35 16.98 14.12
N LEU A 360 -40.93 16.80 15.38
CA LEU A 360 -41.55 15.81 16.26
C LEU A 360 -42.99 16.23 16.63
N PRO A 361 -43.95 15.29 16.59
CA PRO A 361 -45.33 15.60 16.92
C PRO A 361 -45.47 15.96 18.41
N ASN A 362 -46.35 16.91 18.69
CA ASN A 362 -46.79 17.28 20.06
C ASN A 362 -45.68 17.73 21.02
N GLN A 363 -44.54 18.19 20.51
CA GLN A 363 -43.47 18.73 21.35
C GLN A 363 -43.58 20.26 21.47
N PRO A 364 -43.49 20.85 22.68
CA PRO A 364 -43.37 22.29 22.82
C PRO A 364 -42.05 22.74 22.19
N ILE A 365 -42.13 23.60 21.18
CA ILE A 365 -40.99 24.14 20.45
C ILE A 365 -40.70 25.58 20.88
N SER A 366 -39.42 25.91 21.04
CA SER A 366 -38.97 27.26 21.32
C SER A 366 -39.32 28.22 20.18
N LEU A 367 -39.33 29.52 20.45
CA LEU A 367 -39.54 30.55 19.42
C LEU A 367 -38.50 30.45 18.29
N ALA A 368 -37.26 30.04 18.59
CA ALA A 368 -36.22 29.81 17.60
C ALA A 368 -36.62 28.66 16.65
N PHE A 369 -37.07 27.52 17.20
CA PHE A 369 -37.51 26.38 16.41
C PHE A 369 -38.80 26.64 15.62
N GLN A 370 -39.69 27.51 16.10
CA GLN A 370 -40.85 27.97 15.32
C GLN A 370 -40.42 28.73 14.06
N ARG A 371 -39.43 29.61 14.17
CA ARG A 371 -38.87 30.33 13.02
C ARG A 371 -38.19 29.38 12.03
N GLU A 372 -37.41 28.42 12.52
CA GLU A 372 -36.79 27.41 11.65
C GLU A 372 -37.83 26.57 10.91
N ARG A 373 -38.90 26.14 11.60
CA ARG A 373 -40.00 25.39 11.00
C ARG A 373 -40.69 26.18 9.87
N GLN A 374 -40.91 27.49 10.06
CA GLN A 374 -41.48 28.36 9.02
C GLN A 374 -40.55 28.52 7.82
N GLN A 375 -39.23 28.48 8.01
CA GLN A 375 -38.24 28.61 6.95
C GLN A 375 -37.95 27.29 6.21
N LEU A 376 -38.25 26.13 6.81
CA LEU A 376 -37.92 24.83 6.24
C LEU A 376 -38.43 24.64 4.80
N PRO A 377 -39.68 25.00 4.43
CA PRO A 377 -40.13 24.89 3.04
C PRO A 377 -39.24 25.66 2.06
N MET A 378 -38.82 26.88 2.43
CA MET A 378 -37.93 27.69 1.61
C MET A 378 -36.52 27.08 1.49
N GLN A 379 -36.04 26.42 2.54
CA GLN A 379 -34.77 25.69 2.48
C GLN A 379 -34.87 24.45 1.58
N LEU A 380 -36.00 23.73 1.62
CA LEU A 380 -36.28 22.56 0.79
C LEU A 380 -36.46 22.89 -0.69
N LEU A 381 -37.01 24.07 -1.02
CA LEU A 381 -37.06 24.56 -2.41
C LEU A 381 -35.68 24.58 -3.06
N LYS A 382 -34.62 24.88 -2.28
CA LYS A 382 -33.24 24.85 -2.78
C LYS A 382 -32.75 23.46 -3.15
N GLN A 383 -33.45 22.39 -2.78
CA GLN A 383 -33.08 21.00 -3.09
C GLN A 383 -33.82 20.44 -4.31
N LEU A 384 -34.83 21.14 -4.83
CA LEU A 384 -35.60 20.68 -5.98
C LEU A 384 -34.71 20.54 -7.24
N PRO A 385 -35.02 19.55 -8.11
CA PRO A 385 -34.43 19.47 -9.44
C PRO A 385 -34.78 20.72 -10.26
N ARG A 386 -33.81 21.29 -10.98
CA ARG A 386 -34.03 22.49 -11.81
C ARG A 386 -35.07 22.28 -12.92
N SER A 387 -35.29 21.03 -13.33
CA SER A 387 -36.25 20.65 -14.37
C SER A 387 -37.66 20.35 -13.83
N LEU A 388 -37.90 20.44 -12.52
CA LEU A 388 -39.19 20.11 -11.92
C LEU A 388 -40.22 21.23 -12.19
N PRO A 389 -41.41 20.93 -12.77
CA PRO A 389 -42.45 21.93 -13.01
C PRO A 389 -42.96 22.57 -11.71
N VAL A 390 -43.24 23.88 -11.73
CA VAL A 390 -43.68 24.66 -10.55
C VAL A 390 -44.93 24.08 -9.88
N LYS A 391 -45.85 23.52 -10.66
CA LYS A 391 -47.07 22.86 -10.16
C LYS A 391 -46.81 21.68 -9.22
N ASP A 392 -45.64 21.04 -9.33
CA ASP A 392 -45.28 19.84 -8.58
C ASP A 392 -44.38 20.18 -7.36
N TRP A 393 -43.97 21.45 -7.20
CA TRP A 393 -43.05 21.88 -6.14
C TRP A 393 -43.63 21.64 -4.73
N SER A 394 -44.92 21.94 -4.52
CA SER A 394 -45.57 21.79 -3.21
C SER A 394 -45.62 20.32 -2.76
N ALA A 395 -45.94 19.42 -3.67
CA ALA A 395 -45.96 17.98 -3.42
C ALA A 395 -44.56 17.46 -3.08
N PHE A 396 -43.55 17.88 -3.84
CA PHE A 396 -42.17 17.44 -3.61
C PHE A 396 -41.57 18.02 -2.33
N VAL A 397 -41.84 19.27 -1.99
CA VAL A 397 -41.42 19.85 -0.70
C VAL A 397 -42.05 19.08 0.47
N LYS A 398 -43.31 18.68 0.36
CA LYS A 398 -43.98 17.84 1.36
C LYS A 398 -43.34 16.46 1.46
N GLU A 399 -42.95 15.87 0.34
CA GLU A 399 -42.21 14.60 0.31
C GLU A 399 -40.86 14.73 1.03
N LEU A 400 -40.06 15.75 0.72
CA LEU A 400 -38.77 16.00 1.37
C LEU A 400 -38.92 16.27 2.87
N GLN A 401 -39.95 17.01 3.28
CA GLN A 401 -40.25 17.17 4.70
C GLN A 401 -40.60 15.83 5.36
N GLY A 402 -41.41 15.00 4.68
CA GLY A 402 -41.74 13.65 5.13
C GLY A 402 -40.51 12.76 5.29
N GLN A 403 -39.47 12.93 4.48
CA GLN A 403 -38.20 12.20 4.65
C GLN A 403 -37.47 12.60 5.93
N TYR A 404 -37.45 13.89 6.31
CA TYR A 404 -36.90 14.31 7.61
C TYR A 404 -37.72 13.76 8.78
N GLU A 405 -39.05 13.85 8.69
CA GLU A 405 -39.98 13.35 9.72
C GLU A 405 -39.82 11.84 9.96
N ASN A 406 -39.54 11.07 8.91
CA ASN A 406 -39.41 9.62 8.98
C ASN A 406 -37.96 9.13 9.08
N SER A 407 -36.98 10.05 9.13
CA SER A 407 -35.56 9.75 9.16
C SER A 407 -35.15 8.92 10.37
N ILE A 408 -34.18 8.02 10.16
CA ILE A 408 -33.56 7.25 11.21
C ILE A 408 -32.91 8.15 12.26
N TYR A 409 -32.33 9.27 11.86
CA TYR A 409 -31.70 10.23 12.77
C TYR A 409 -32.69 10.88 13.73
N LEU A 410 -33.89 11.25 13.27
CA LEU A 410 -34.93 11.80 14.14
C LEU A 410 -35.42 10.75 15.16
N LYS A 411 -35.54 9.48 14.72
CA LYS A 411 -35.87 8.34 15.58
C LYS A 411 -34.76 8.05 16.61
N LEU A 412 -33.49 8.13 16.22
CA LEU A 412 -32.34 7.99 17.13
C LEU A 412 -32.33 9.10 18.18
N TRP A 413 -32.59 10.34 17.78
CA TRP A 413 -32.72 11.45 18.70
C TRP A 413 -33.85 11.24 19.72
N GLU A 414 -35.03 10.78 19.25
CA GLU A 414 -36.18 10.47 20.10
C GLU A 414 -35.87 9.33 21.10
N ALA A 415 -35.11 8.31 20.67
CA ALA A 415 -34.65 7.23 21.53
C ALA A 415 -33.64 7.71 22.60
N LEU A 416 -32.65 8.53 22.22
CA LEU A 416 -31.70 9.13 23.16
C LEU A 416 -32.42 9.98 24.23
N ARG A 417 -33.45 10.73 23.83
CA ARG A 417 -34.29 11.47 24.78
C ARG A 417 -35.05 10.54 25.73
N GLY A 418 -35.56 9.41 25.23
CA GLY A 418 -36.21 8.40 26.06
C GLY A 418 -35.25 7.80 27.10
N LEU A 419 -34.01 7.50 26.71
CA LEU A 419 -32.96 7.03 27.64
C LEU A 419 -32.64 8.07 28.69
N HIS A 420 -32.41 9.32 28.26
CA HIS A 420 -32.14 10.42 29.18
C HIS A 420 -33.29 10.58 30.18
N ARG A 421 -34.54 10.44 29.74
CA ARG A 421 -35.71 10.50 30.61
C ARG A 421 -35.75 9.35 31.61
N TRP A 422 -35.45 8.14 31.17
CA TRP A 422 -35.41 6.96 32.05
C TRP A 422 -34.40 7.13 33.18
N ILE A 423 -33.15 7.49 32.84
CA ILE A 423 -32.08 7.69 33.82
C ILE A 423 -32.45 8.79 34.82
N SER A 424 -32.98 9.92 34.34
CA SER A 424 -33.41 11.01 35.23
C SER A 424 -34.53 10.60 36.20
N LEU A 425 -35.46 9.73 35.77
CA LEU A 425 -36.54 9.24 36.64
C LEU A 425 -36.02 8.30 37.72
N ASN A 426 -35.04 7.45 37.40
CA ASN A 426 -34.37 6.58 38.38
C ASN A 426 -33.63 7.42 39.43
N GLN A 427 -32.87 8.45 39.03
CA GLN A 427 -32.16 9.33 39.97
C GLN A 427 -33.10 10.12 40.91
N GLN A 428 -34.25 10.58 40.39
CA GLN A 428 -35.17 11.43 41.15
C GLN A 428 -35.96 10.69 42.24
N HIS A 429 -35.83 9.36 42.37
CA HIS A 429 -36.56 8.53 43.35
C HIS A 429 -38.07 8.86 43.38
N SER A 430 -38.66 9.19 42.23
CA SER A 430 -39.98 9.85 42.18
C SER A 430 -41.17 8.96 42.57
N GLY A 431 -40.92 7.68 42.91
CA GLY A 431 -41.93 6.66 43.20
C GLY A 431 -42.78 6.25 41.99
N LYS A 432 -42.62 6.90 40.84
CA LYS A 432 -43.29 6.56 39.58
C LYS A 432 -42.48 5.52 38.82
N ASN A 433 -43.15 4.48 38.33
CA ASN A 433 -42.53 3.49 37.46
C ASN A 433 -42.09 4.16 36.15
N PRO A 434 -40.78 4.16 35.80
CA PRO A 434 -40.29 4.76 34.57
C PRO A 434 -40.98 4.24 33.30
N LEU A 435 -41.48 2.99 33.34
CA LEU A 435 -42.16 2.35 32.22
C LEU A 435 -43.53 2.96 31.89
N GLU A 436 -44.10 3.77 32.79
CA GLU A 436 -45.35 4.50 32.56
C GLU A 436 -45.11 5.86 31.87
N ASP A 437 -43.87 6.34 31.79
CA ASP A 437 -43.55 7.60 31.11
C ASP A 437 -43.62 7.43 29.58
N GLY A 438 -44.32 8.36 28.91
CA GLY A 438 -44.56 8.30 27.47
C GLY A 438 -43.28 8.30 26.62
N HIS A 439 -42.18 8.93 27.08
CA HIS A 439 -40.90 8.90 26.37
C HIS A 439 -40.21 7.54 26.49
N VAL A 440 -40.34 6.87 27.63
CA VAL A 440 -39.79 5.53 27.86
C VAL A 440 -40.57 4.49 27.05
N GLN A 441 -41.91 4.58 27.01
CA GLN A 441 -42.74 3.72 26.16
C GLN A 441 -42.38 3.87 24.68
N ARG A 442 -42.16 5.12 24.25
CA ARG A 442 -41.74 5.43 22.88
C ARG A 442 -40.35 4.86 22.57
N LEU A 443 -39.38 4.96 23.47
CA LEU A 443 -38.07 4.32 23.34
C LEU A 443 -38.22 2.81 23.11
N ARG A 444 -39.03 2.11 23.91
CA ARG A 444 -39.24 0.65 23.76
C ARG A 444 -39.85 0.29 22.40
N GLN A 445 -40.76 1.11 21.89
CA GLN A 445 -41.28 0.95 20.52
C GLN A 445 -40.16 1.12 19.47
N LEU A 446 -39.32 2.13 19.63
CA LEU A 446 -38.21 2.41 18.72
C LEU A 446 -37.14 1.30 18.75
N LEU A 447 -36.80 0.76 19.92
CA LEU A 447 -35.88 -0.37 20.08
C LEU A 447 -36.35 -1.60 19.28
N ARG A 448 -37.64 -1.96 19.36
CA ARG A 448 -38.21 -3.04 18.54
C ARG A 448 -38.06 -2.72 17.05
N ASN A 449 -38.38 -1.49 16.63
CA ASN A 449 -38.21 -1.08 15.24
C ASN A 449 -36.75 -1.16 14.78
N PHE A 450 -35.79 -0.80 15.63
CA PHE A 450 -34.36 -0.91 15.33
C PHE A 450 -33.93 -2.37 15.19
N GLN A 451 -34.36 -3.27 16.09
CA GLN A 451 -34.07 -4.70 16.00
C GLN A 451 -34.46 -5.29 14.64
N PHE A 452 -35.58 -4.87 14.06
CA PHE A 452 -35.99 -5.31 12.71
C PHE A 452 -35.14 -4.74 11.57
N ARG A 453 -34.46 -3.60 11.78
CA ARG A 453 -33.71 -2.89 10.73
C ARG A 453 -32.20 -3.14 10.77
N ILE A 454 -31.65 -3.43 11.96
CA ILE A 454 -30.22 -3.71 12.18
C ILE A 454 -29.67 -4.72 11.16
N PRO A 455 -30.32 -5.87 10.88
CA PRO A 455 -29.75 -6.85 9.95
C PRO A 455 -29.54 -6.30 8.53
N SER A 456 -30.43 -5.42 8.07
CA SER A 456 -30.31 -4.80 6.74
C SER A 456 -29.23 -3.71 6.70
N ILE A 457 -29.09 -2.96 7.81
CA ILE A 457 -28.04 -1.93 7.97
C ILE A 457 -26.66 -2.60 7.96
N GLN A 458 -26.47 -3.62 8.80
CA GLN A 458 -25.21 -4.34 8.94
C GLN A 458 -24.82 -5.06 7.65
N GLN A 459 -25.78 -5.74 7.00
CA GLN A 459 -25.55 -6.39 5.70
C GLN A 459 -25.09 -5.40 4.63
N THR A 460 -25.77 -4.23 4.54
CA THR A 460 -25.44 -3.21 3.56
C THR A 460 -24.04 -2.67 3.84
N ARG A 461 -23.72 -2.32 5.10
CA ARG A 461 -22.40 -1.86 5.52
C ARG A 461 -21.30 -2.88 5.20
N SER A 462 -21.50 -4.13 5.57
CA SER A 462 -20.60 -5.27 5.33
C SER A 462 -20.29 -5.40 3.83
N THR A 463 -21.33 -5.47 3.00
CA THR A 463 -21.18 -5.58 1.53
C THR A 463 -20.49 -4.34 0.95
N THR A 464 -20.86 -3.13 1.38
CA THR A 464 -20.22 -1.91 0.89
C THR A 464 -18.77 -1.82 1.30
N GLY A 465 -18.39 -2.31 2.49
CA GLY A 465 -17.00 -2.36 2.95
C GLY A 465 -16.13 -3.18 2.01
N VAL A 466 -16.57 -4.40 1.66
CA VAL A 466 -15.86 -5.24 0.69
C VAL A 466 -15.73 -4.57 -0.67
N LEU A 467 -16.79 -3.92 -1.15
CA LEU A 467 -16.80 -3.21 -2.44
C LEU A 467 -15.89 -1.97 -2.44
N ILE A 468 -15.80 -1.25 -1.32
CA ILE A 468 -14.88 -0.12 -1.15
C ILE A 468 -13.45 -0.62 -1.20
N ASN A 469 -13.13 -1.71 -0.50
CA ASN A 469 -11.81 -2.34 -0.56
C ASN A 469 -11.47 -2.78 -2.00
N CYS A 470 -12.43 -3.37 -2.71
CA CYS A 470 -12.29 -3.70 -4.13
C CYS A 470 -12.08 -2.46 -5.00
N ALA A 471 -12.76 -1.35 -4.74
CA ALA A 471 -12.58 -0.11 -5.51
C ALA A 471 -11.24 0.58 -5.20
N GLU A 472 -10.78 0.53 -3.95
CA GLU A 472 -9.46 1.03 -3.58
C GLU A 472 -8.36 0.20 -4.24
N GLU A 473 -8.50 -1.12 -4.22
CA GLU A 473 -7.51 -2.00 -4.80
C GLU A 473 -7.60 -2.05 -6.34
N PHE A 474 -8.77 -2.20 -6.94
CA PHE A 474 -8.88 -2.43 -8.38
C PHE A 474 -9.13 -1.16 -9.20
N LEU A 475 -9.68 -0.08 -8.62
CA LEU A 475 -9.95 1.18 -9.36
C LEU A 475 -8.96 2.31 -9.04
N HIS A 476 -8.40 2.38 -7.82
CA HIS A 476 -7.47 3.44 -7.44
C HIS A 476 -5.99 3.09 -7.69
N ASN A 477 -5.70 1.84 -8.09
CA ASN A 477 -4.36 1.43 -8.52
C ASN A 477 -3.87 2.10 -9.79
N ASP A 478 -4.76 2.63 -10.63
CA ASP A 478 -4.36 3.41 -11.80
C ASP A 478 -4.03 4.88 -11.48
N GLN A 479 -4.49 5.43 -10.33
CA GLN A 479 -4.34 6.86 -10.00
C GLN A 479 -3.38 7.19 -8.85
N ARG A 480 -3.10 6.25 -7.93
CA ARG A 480 -1.86 6.36 -7.14
C ARG A 480 -0.74 5.88 -8.04
N GLN A 481 0.03 6.82 -8.56
CA GLN A 481 1.30 6.56 -9.23
C GLN A 481 2.26 5.87 -8.24
N ARG A 482 2.07 4.55 -8.05
CA ARG A 482 2.80 3.69 -7.11
C ARG A 482 4.28 3.75 -7.46
N PHE A 483 5.13 3.94 -6.45
CA PHE A 483 6.57 3.99 -6.68
C PHE A 483 7.04 2.61 -7.19
N PRO A 484 7.62 2.50 -8.40
CA PRO A 484 7.95 1.21 -9.01
C PRO A 484 9.20 0.59 -8.35
N LEU A 485 9.02 -0.02 -7.19
CA LEU A 485 10.09 -0.55 -6.34
C LEU A 485 10.96 -1.60 -7.03
N GLY A 486 10.36 -2.46 -7.85
CA GLY A 486 11.12 -3.46 -8.62
C GLY A 486 12.10 -2.80 -9.60
N GLU A 487 11.67 -1.74 -10.27
CA GLU A 487 12.50 -0.97 -11.20
C GLU A 487 13.54 -0.12 -10.45
N PHE A 488 13.17 0.46 -9.31
CA PHE A 488 14.08 1.19 -8.43
C PHE A 488 15.20 0.30 -7.90
N ARG A 489 14.87 -0.90 -7.38
CA ARG A 489 15.85 -1.90 -6.91
C ARG A 489 16.84 -2.24 -8.01
N LYS A 490 16.37 -2.56 -9.22
CA LYS A 490 17.25 -2.86 -10.37
C LYS A 490 18.16 -1.68 -10.72
N ALA A 491 17.62 -0.46 -10.76
CA ALA A 491 18.40 0.74 -11.05
C ALA A 491 19.50 0.96 -10.02
N TRP A 492 19.15 0.91 -8.73
CA TRP A 492 20.09 1.09 -7.63
C TRP A 492 21.16 0.01 -7.65
N SER A 493 20.78 -1.27 -7.72
CA SER A 493 21.73 -2.40 -7.73
C SER A 493 22.75 -2.31 -8.86
N TYR A 494 22.30 -1.92 -10.05
CA TYR A 494 23.20 -1.73 -11.20
C TYR A 494 24.16 -0.56 -10.98
N PHE A 495 23.65 0.59 -10.56
CA PHE A 495 24.44 1.79 -10.30
C PHE A 495 25.47 1.57 -9.19
N ILE A 496 25.02 1.17 -8.00
CA ILE A 496 25.89 1.12 -6.81
C ILE A 496 26.98 0.07 -6.93
N SER A 497 26.67 -1.10 -7.50
CA SER A 497 27.68 -2.15 -7.72
C SER A 497 28.74 -1.71 -8.72
N SER A 498 28.35 -0.97 -9.76
CA SER A 498 29.28 -0.43 -10.76
C SER A 498 30.21 0.62 -10.15
N ILE A 499 29.66 1.57 -9.37
CA ILE A 499 30.45 2.62 -8.73
C ILE A 499 31.35 2.07 -7.62
N LEU A 500 30.82 1.21 -6.75
CA LEU A 500 31.57 0.63 -5.63
C LEU A 500 32.82 -0.12 -6.13
N ILE A 501 32.64 -0.99 -7.13
CA ILE A 501 33.73 -1.77 -7.72
C ILE A 501 34.74 -0.87 -8.42
N THR A 502 34.28 0.12 -9.19
CA THR A 502 35.17 1.07 -9.86
C THR A 502 36.06 1.81 -8.87
N ARG A 503 35.48 2.41 -7.82
CA ARG A 503 36.23 3.16 -6.80
C ARG A 503 37.19 2.26 -6.02
N TYR A 504 36.75 1.06 -5.67
CA TYR A 504 37.60 0.10 -4.95
C TYR A 504 38.83 -0.29 -5.76
N TYR A 505 38.67 -0.75 -7.00
CA TYR A 505 39.81 -1.18 -7.81
C TYR A 505 40.71 -0.01 -8.22
N GLU A 506 40.14 1.18 -8.48
CA GLU A 506 40.95 2.39 -8.71
C GLU A 506 41.85 2.69 -7.51
N SER A 507 41.32 2.66 -6.28
CA SER A 507 42.09 3.01 -5.08
C SER A 507 43.09 1.95 -4.65
N HIS A 508 42.83 0.65 -4.92
CA HIS A 508 43.65 -0.47 -4.43
C HIS A 508 44.62 -1.03 -5.48
N THR A 509 44.41 -0.79 -6.78
CA THR A 509 45.29 -1.32 -7.85
C THR A 509 45.96 -0.22 -8.70
N GLY A 510 45.52 1.03 -8.54
CA GLY A 510 46.03 2.20 -9.27
C GLY A 510 45.73 2.19 -10.78
N GLN A 511 46.04 3.31 -11.44
CA GLN A 511 45.77 3.51 -12.88
C GLN A 511 46.61 2.60 -13.82
N GLN A 512 47.55 1.83 -13.30
CA GLN A 512 48.48 1.04 -14.12
C GLN A 512 47.83 -0.20 -14.77
N ARG A 513 46.74 -0.74 -14.21
CA ARG A 513 46.04 -1.92 -14.77
C ARG A 513 44.52 -1.85 -14.79
N PHE A 514 43.87 -1.30 -13.76
CA PHE A 514 42.44 -1.01 -13.84
C PHE A 514 42.25 0.30 -14.62
N ASN A 515 41.82 0.19 -15.87
CA ASN A 515 41.49 1.36 -16.66
C ASN A 515 40.06 1.80 -16.33
N LYS A 516 39.95 2.65 -15.31
CA LYS A 516 38.70 3.25 -14.88
C LYS A 516 37.93 3.88 -16.03
N GLU A 517 38.59 4.68 -16.88
CA GLU A 517 37.95 5.37 -18.01
C GLU A 517 37.27 4.36 -18.93
N ARG A 518 38.00 3.32 -19.38
CA ARG A 518 37.43 2.27 -20.24
C ARG A 518 36.31 1.47 -19.56
N TYR A 519 36.45 1.20 -18.28
CA TYR A 519 35.43 0.46 -17.53
C TYR A 519 34.12 1.27 -17.43
N MET A 520 34.23 2.55 -17.07
CA MET A 520 33.11 3.48 -16.96
C MET A 520 32.50 3.79 -18.33
N ASP A 521 33.31 3.96 -19.38
CA ASP A 521 32.82 4.15 -20.75
C ASP A 521 31.99 2.96 -21.22
N SER A 522 32.38 1.74 -20.85
CA SER A 522 31.62 0.54 -21.20
C SER A 522 30.31 0.42 -20.42
N ILE A 523 30.28 0.87 -19.16
CA ILE A 523 29.03 1.03 -18.40
C ILE A 523 28.14 2.08 -19.07
N ARG A 524 28.69 3.24 -19.42
CA ARG A 524 27.95 4.35 -20.07
C ARG A 524 27.33 3.90 -21.38
N HIS A 525 28.11 3.33 -22.29
CA HIS A 525 27.62 2.80 -23.57
C HIS A 525 26.49 1.79 -23.39
N PHE A 526 26.62 0.91 -22.40
CA PHE A 526 25.59 -0.08 -22.13
C PHE A 526 24.32 0.58 -21.60
N VAL A 527 24.41 1.47 -20.61
CA VAL A 527 23.26 2.19 -20.05
C VAL A 527 22.55 2.99 -21.14
N GLU A 528 23.29 3.76 -21.94
CA GLU A 528 22.74 4.50 -23.08
C GLU A 528 21.97 3.58 -24.02
N ARG A 529 22.55 2.44 -24.42
CA ARG A 529 21.88 1.45 -25.28
C ARG A 529 20.58 0.92 -24.68
N GLN A 530 20.52 0.68 -23.37
CA GLN A 530 19.30 0.20 -22.73
C GLN A 530 18.25 1.31 -22.54
N VAL A 531 18.69 2.54 -22.31
CA VAL A 531 17.81 3.72 -22.28
C VAL A 531 17.16 3.92 -23.64
N TYR A 532 17.91 3.84 -24.74
CA TYR A 532 17.37 3.92 -26.11
C TYR A 532 16.43 2.76 -26.46
N ARG A 533 16.53 1.62 -25.77
CA ARG A 533 15.58 0.50 -25.88
C ARG A 533 14.30 0.72 -25.07
N GLY A 534 14.16 1.84 -24.36
CA GLY A 534 12.99 2.16 -23.56
C GLY A 534 12.89 1.38 -22.24
N ILE A 535 13.99 0.80 -21.75
CA ILE A 535 13.97 0.06 -20.48
C ILE A 535 13.96 1.06 -19.31
N ASN A 536 12.86 1.06 -18.53
CA ASN A 536 12.55 2.12 -17.57
C ASN A 536 13.65 2.34 -16.53
N TYR A 537 14.08 1.30 -15.80
CA TYR A 537 15.05 1.45 -14.71
C TYR A 537 16.39 2.06 -15.14
N TYR A 538 16.83 1.88 -16.40
CA TYR A 538 18.08 2.48 -16.88
C TYR A 538 18.05 4.00 -17.01
N HIS A 539 16.87 4.62 -17.08
CA HIS A 539 16.76 6.08 -17.07
C HIS A 539 17.16 6.67 -15.71
N LEU A 540 16.85 5.97 -14.62
CA LEU A 540 17.30 6.34 -13.29
C LEU A 540 18.79 6.03 -13.09
N VAL A 541 19.29 4.91 -13.65
CA VAL A 541 20.74 4.62 -13.68
C VAL A 541 21.49 5.75 -14.37
N LEU A 542 21.01 6.21 -15.54
CA LEU A 542 21.62 7.32 -16.28
C LEU A 542 21.64 8.61 -15.46
N LEU A 543 20.56 8.93 -14.75
CA LEU A 543 20.51 10.09 -13.85
C LEU A 543 21.59 10.00 -12.77
N PHE A 544 21.70 8.86 -12.08
CA PHE A 544 22.69 8.66 -11.02
C PHE A 544 24.13 8.69 -11.55
N LEU A 545 24.39 8.06 -12.70
CA LEU A 545 25.70 8.09 -13.33
C LEU A 545 26.13 9.50 -13.69
N ARG A 546 25.24 10.31 -14.29
CA ARG A 546 25.57 11.70 -14.63
C ARG A 546 25.87 12.56 -13.40
N ILE A 547 25.09 12.39 -12.32
CA ILE A 547 25.37 13.08 -11.05
C ILE A 547 26.73 12.66 -10.49
N TYR A 548 27.05 11.36 -10.57
CA TYR A 548 28.33 10.82 -10.12
C TYR A 548 29.50 11.37 -10.95
N GLU A 549 29.42 11.34 -12.27
CA GLU A 549 30.48 11.77 -13.18
C GLU A 549 30.79 13.27 -13.03
N GLU A 550 29.77 14.11 -12.90
CA GLU A 550 29.93 15.56 -12.68
C GLU A 550 30.59 15.91 -11.33
N ARG A 551 30.55 14.99 -10.36
CA ARG A 551 31.10 15.17 -8.99
C ARG A 551 32.04 14.06 -8.58
N GLU A 552 32.70 13.41 -9.53
CA GLU A 552 33.46 12.19 -9.27
C GLU A 552 34.61 12.40 -8.28
N GLN A 553 35.23 13.58 -8.32
CA GLN A 553 36.32 13.97 -7.42
C GLN A 553 35.86 14.20 -5.99
N ASP A 554 34.56 14.41 -5.78
CA ASP A 554 33.97 14.65 -4.48
C ASP A 554 33.70 13.30 -3.78
N LYS A 555 34.30 13.11 -2.60
CA LYS A 555 34.08 11.90 -1.81
C LYS A 555 32.62 11.78 -1.33
N GLN A 556 31.90 12.90 -1.23
CA GLN A 556 30.53 12.97 -0.71
C GLN A 556 29.43 12.63 -1.72
N VAL A 557 29.75 12.46 -3.01
CA VAL A 557 28.72 12.23 -4.04
C VAL A 557 27.87 10.98 -3.79
N VAL A 558 28.51 9.86 -3.38
CA VAL A 558 27.80 8.60 -3.08
C VAL A 558 26.99 8.71 -1.78
N PRO A 559 27.57 9.19 -0.64
CA PRO A 559 26.80 9.52 0.56
C PRO A 559 25.61 10.45 0.31
N TYR A 560 25.74 11.41 -0.59
CA TYR A 560 24.64 12.31 -0.94
C TYR A 560 23.52 11.63 -1.72
N LEU A 561 23.85 10.81 -2.73
CA LEU A 561 22.86 10.00 -3.44
C LEU A 561 22.10 9.09 -2.46
N LEU A 562 22.82 8.49 -1.50
CA LEU A 562 22.22 7.70 -0.42
C LEU A 562 21.31 8.55 0.46
N TYR A 563 21.74 9.72 0.90
CA TYR A 563 20.92 10.64 1.69
C TYR A 563 19.61 10.98 0.97
N MET A 564 19.70 11.27 -0.33
CA MET A 564 18.52 11.56 -1.16
C MET A 564 17.53 10.39 -1.19
N ILE A 565 18.04 9.16 -1.23
CA ILE A 565 17.24 7.94 -1.22
C ILE A 565 16.63 7.68 0.17
N HIS A 566 17.34 7.96 1.26
CA HIS A 566 16.81 7.82 2.62
C HIS A 566 15.79 8.92 2.97
N TYR A 567 15.94 10.12 2.42
CA TYR A 567 15.10 11.27 2.72
C TYR A 567 14.53 11.94 1.46
N PRO A 568 13.75 11.22 0.64
CA PRO A 568 13.31 11.74 -0.65
C PRO A 568 12.28 12.86 -0.45
N GLN A 569 12.61 14.06 -0.94
CA GLN A 569 11.68 15.19 -0.99
C GLN A 569 10.62 15.00 -2.08
N ALA A 570 9.49 15.69 -2.00
CA ALA A 570 8.38 15.55 -2.95
C ALA A 570 8.82 15.68 -4.42
N SER A 571 9.70 16.63 -4.74
CA SER A 571 10.25 16.80 -6.09
C SER A 571 11.11 15.62 -6.55
N LEU A 572 11.91 15.03 -5.65
CA LEU A 572 12.72 13.85 -5.96
C LEU A 572 11.85 12.61 -6.15
N ARG A 573 10.81 12.45 -5.33
CA ARG A 573 9.80 11.39 -5.49
C ARG A 573 9.14 11.47 -6.86
N PHE A 574 8.78 12.68 -7.29
CA PHE A 574 8.22 12.92 -8.62
C PHE A 574 9.22 12.57 -9.74
N ILE A 575 10.48 12.98 -9.63
CA ILE A 575 11.52 12.67 -10.62
C ILE A 575 11.70 11.15 -10.76
N PHE A 576 11.90 10.44 -9.65
CA PHE A 576 12.09 8.99 -9.68
C PHE A 576 10.88 8.27 -10.27
N TYR A 577 9.68 8.66 -9.88
CA TYR A 577 8.46 8.09 -10.46
C TYR A 577 8.43 8.31 -11.99
N ARG A 578 8.67 9.53 -12.48
CA ARG A 578 8.59 9.85 -13.91
C ARG A 578 9.63 9.11 -14.75
N LEU A 579 10.81 8.85 -14.21
CA LEU A 579 11.86 8.11 -14.89
C LEU A 579 11.61 6.60 -14.91
N LEU A 580 11.02 6.06 -13.85
CA LEU A 580 10.77 4.64 -13.69
C LEU A 580 9.40 4.19 -14.22
N ALA A 581 8.47 5.11 -14.47
CA ALA A 581 7.15 4.79 -14.99
C ALA A 581 7.24 4.20 -16.42
N PRO A 582 6.42 3.19 -16.75
CA PRO A 582 6.36 2.64 -18.11
C PRO A 582 5.98 3.72 -19.12
N ILE A 583 6.65 3.71 -20.28
CA ILE A 583 6.24 4.54 -21.42
C ILE A 583 4.97 3.89 -22.00
N PRO A 584 3.86 4.64 -22.16
CA PRO A 584 2.63 4.11 -22.76
C PRO A 584 2.91 3.54 -24.16
N SER A 585 2.45 2.32 -24.42
CA SER A 585 2.71 1.63 -25.69
C SER A 585 1.80 2.16 -26.81
N GLY A 586 2.41 2.55 -27.92
CA GLY A 586 1.74 3.08 -29.11
C GLY A 586 2.73 3.89 -29.95
N ARG A 587 2.76 3.68 -31.29
CA ARG A 587 3.77 4.29 -32.19
C ARG A 587 3.93 5.80 -32.02
N HIS A 588 2.83 6.53 -31.79
CA HIS A 588 2.87 7.98 -31.58
C HIS A 588 3.34 8.42 -30.18
N TYR A 589 3.26 7.57 -29.16
CA TYR A 589 3.68 7.89 -27.79
C TYR A 589 5.15 7.54 -27.56
N GLU A 590 5.66 6.45 -28.15
CA GLU A 590 7.07 6.05 -28.03
C GLU A 590 8.03 7.00 -28.77
N GLU A 591 7.66 7.47 -29.97
CA GLU A 591 8.48 8.41 -30.77
C GLU A 591 8.63 9.79 -30.12
N ASP A 592 7.65 10.23 -29.32
CA ASP A 592 7.62 11.56 -28.69
C ASP A 592 8.07 11.55 -27.21
N GLU A 593 7.73 10.52 -26.42
CA GLU A 593 7.99 10.54 -24.97
C GLU A 593 9.40 10.09 -24.59
N LEU A 594 10.03 9.18 -25.34
CA LEU A 594 11.41 8.75 -25.03
C LEU A 594 12.42 9.91 -25.19
N PRO A 595 12.43 10.68 -26.29
CA PRO A 595 13.28 11.87 -26.41
C PRO A 595 12.99 12.93 -25.33
N ARG A 596 11.72 13.13 -24.97
CA ARG A 596 11.33 14.05 -23.89
C ARG A 596 11.84 13.59 -22.53
N ARG A 597 11.78 12.28 -22.25
CA ARG A 597 12.31 11.70 -21.01
C ARG A 597 13.82 11.85 -20.94
N LEU A 598 14.54 11.60 -22.02
CA LEU A 598 15.98 11.83 -22.12
C LEU A 598 16.36 13.28 -21.85
N LYS A 599 15.67 14.24 -22.48
CA LYS A 599 15.86 15.67 -22.20
C LYS A 599 15.59 16.00 -20.73
N ARG A 600 14.54 15.44 -20.13
CA ARG A 600 14.23 15.63 -18.71
C ARG A 600 15.31 15.05 -17.79
N VAL A 601 15.97 13.95 -18.16
CA VAL A 601 17.11 13.43 -17.38
C VAL A 601 18.20 14.50 -17.27
N GLU A 602 18.51 15.24 -18.34
CA GLU A 602 19.48 16.35 -18.32
C GLU A 602 19.05 17.47 -17.37
N GLU A 603 17.79 17.89 -17.48
CA GLU A 603 17.19 18.93 -16.63
C GLU A 603 17.21 18.51 -15.15
N TYR A 604 16.91 17.24 -14.86
CA TYR A 604 16.93 16.68 -13.52
C TYR A 604 18.36 16.55 -12.98
N THR A 605 19.33 16.13 -13.80
CA THR A 605 20.75 16.10 -13.41
C THR A 605 21.20 17.49 -12.96
N TYR A 606 20.97 18.52 -13.78
CA TYR A 606 21.35 19.90 -13.44
C TYR A 606 20.68 20.37 -12.14
N THR A 607 19.37 20.11 -12.02
CA THR A 607 18.61 20.52 -10.83
C THR A 607 19.14 19.86 -9.56
N LEU A 608 19.42 18.56 -9.60
CA LEU A 608 19.92 17.81 -8.44
C LEU A 608 21.36 18.19 -8.09
N LEU A 609 22.21 18.47 -9.08
CA LEU A 609 23.57 18.97 -8.85
C LEU A 609 23.56 20.35 -8.18
N LYS A 610 22.64 21.25 -8.55
CA LYS A 610 22.51 22.55 -7.89
C LYS A 610 22.02 22.41 -6.44
N VAL A 611 21.09 21.47 -6.19
CA VAL A 611 20.64 21.16 -4.82
C VAL A 611 21.80 20.57 -4.00
N TYR A 612 22.63 19.73 -4.61
CA TYR A 612 23.85 19.19 -4.01
C TYR A 612 24.81 20.30 -3.59
N GLU A 613 25.18 21.19 -4.51
CA GLU A 613 26.09 22.32 -4.25
C GLU A 613 25.59 23.22 -3.12
N ASN A 614 24.32 23.62 -3.16
CA ASN A 614 23.74 24.49 -2.14
C ASN A 614 23.76 23.83 -0.74
N ARG A 615 23.57 22.50 -0.67
CA ARG A 615 23.62 21.76 0.58
C ARG A 615 25.03 21.52 1.08
N LEU A 616 25.97 21.28 0.17
CA LEU A 616 27.39 21.16 0.51
C LEU A 616 27.90 22.46 1.10
N GLN A 617 27.55 23.60 0.48
CA GLN A 617 27.87 24.94 0.99
C GLN A 617 27.28 25.18 2.39
N ALA A 618 26.02 24.80 2.63
CA ALA A 618 25.38 24.92 3.94
C ALA A 618 26.07 24.03 5.00
N ALA A 619 26.43 22.79 4.66
CA ALA A 619 27.13 21.88 5.56
C ALA A 619 28.57 22.35 5.88
N THR A 620 29.30 22.89 4.89
CA THR A 620 30.64 23.48 5.12
C THR A 620 30.60 24.76 5.96
N LEU A 621 29.45 25.46 6.03
CA LEU A 621 29.25 26.60 6.93
C LEU A 621 28.97 26.15 8.39
N GLU A 622 28.39 24.96 8.57
CA GLU A 622 28.16 24.32 9.88
C GLU A 622 29.37 23.52 10.41
N GLU A 623 30.34 23.16 9.55
CA GLU A 623 31.56 22.39 9.90
C GLU A 623 32.55 23.11 10.83
N ASN A 624 32.28 24.37 11.23
CA ASN A 624 33.02 25.00 12.35
C ASN A 624 32.78 24.29 13.71
N ASP A 625 31.83 23.34 13.80
CA ASP A 625 31.51 22.59 15.02
C ASP A 625 31.85 21.07 14.98
N GLY A 626 32.64 20.60 13.99
CA GLY A 626 33.36 19.32 14.09
C GLY A 626 32.54 18.01 13.96
N HIS A 627 31.38 18.01 13.31
CA HIS A 627 30.55 16.80 13.08
C HIS A 627 30.68 16.23 11.65
N PRO A 628 30.54 14.90 11.45
CA PRO A 628 30.56 14.28 10.12
C PRO A 628 29.39 14.75 9.22
N PHE A 629 29.66 14.90 7.92
CA PHE A 629 28.77 15.47 6.88
C PHE A 629 27.33 14.94 6.87
N THR A 630 27.12 13.63 7.09
CA THR A 630 25.79 13.02 7.17
C THR A 630 24.99 13.43 8.41
N GLU A 631 25.68 13.81 9.49
CA GLU A 631 25.10 14.34 10.72
C GLU A 631 24.75 15.83 10.60
N ALA A 632 25.58 16.62 9.90
CA ALA A 632 25.26 18.01 9.52
C ALA A 632 24.02 18.08 8.61
N LEU A 633 23.92 17.18 7.63
CA LEU A 633 22.72 17.02 6.78
C LEU A 633 21.45 16.60 7.54
N ARG A 634 21.58 16.04 8.75
CA ARG A 634 20.45 15.76 9.67
C ARG A 634 20.11 16.95 10.55
N LYS A 635 21.11 17.66 11.09
CA LYS A 635 20.93 18.82 12.00
C LYS A 635 20.27 20.02 11.33
N SER A 636 20.54 20.30 10.05
CA SER A 636 19.86 21.40 9.33
C SER A 636 18.33 21.29 9.23
N ARG A 637 17.72 20.16 9.65
CA ARG A 637 16.26 20.01 9.82
C ARG A 637 15.76 20.22 11.26
N LEU A 638 16.64 20.19 12.26
CA LEU A 638 16.30 20.51 13.65
C LEU A 638 16.59 22.00 13.91
N GLY A 639 15.99 22.85 13.07
CA GLY A 639 15.93 24.28 13.32
C GLY A 639 14.78 24.57 14.27
N THR A 640 15.13 24.97 15.50
CA THR A 640 14.32 25.64 16.53
C THR A 640 13.03 24.93 16.96
N GLU A 641 13.12 24.14 18.04
CA GLU A 641 12.10 24.18 19.10
C GLU A 641 12.45 25.29 20.08
#